data_AF-A0A9E3NWW1-F1
#
_entry.id   AF-A0A9E3NWW1-F1
#
_cell.length_a   1.000
_cell.length_b   1.000
_cell.length_c   1.000
_cell.angle_alpha   90.00
_cell.angle_beta   90.00
_cell.angle_gamma   90.00
#
_symmetry.space_group_name_H-M   'P 1'
#
loop_
_entity.id
_entity.type
_entity.pdbx_description
1 polymer ?
#
loop_
_entity_poly.entity_id
_entity_poly.type
_entity_poly.pdbx_seq_one_letter_code
_entity_poly.pdbx_strand_id
1 'polypeptide(L)'
;MPSREDRTTPNESALLAQLPRAGSPSDEVAGQRVVCEHADRCGGCPIIGLPYGEQLAMKRGRVVQSVSRYPTLELVYTEPVSAAAPIVEYRTRAKLIVSGGGKLGLYAKGGGHQVVDIPRCRVLSPVVAEIASVLRARIAEDEKTTGALAPFEPNGGGALRAVDLREVRTEEGSSVLVTLVMQRGRSATREALEATARSLAATVPSIAGVAVNFHEGESPQILGSETIVLHGATAADDRVGRARHRATYGSFVQAHRGQAERVHTTLIDLLGIARADRRRPRVLDLYGGSGAISLALAQSGAEVHLVESFAPAAAHAEQAAKSQGLPVRAEAADVASALRRLDEQRATLDAVVVNPPRRGMSPVARELVARIDVATIAYVSCDPDTLARDLDHFSRLGFGCQTLRPLDMIPLTDEVETIAVLRRIGVPTPKVAYEDEEILVVEKGAHEPTSPQGEYASSLVQRARKLPDAADVVPVHRIDVGTSGLVMLAKKPELVPRWQQVLGAETARKIFVAGARGVTPSKGAITRDLREDGKMYPARTRYRRLAVASGHSVLRVVPEQGRTHQVRRHLAAIGHPVLGDDRYGHAPTNRFFEEKNALDRTFLHCVRLEFDHPTKNQRLIVEAAMPGDLRGVLERTSGPGTLRFLDHKNALGHSGQSSLPPPPDSAHDRGSALDVDGSSPSVHAELTSDDDDVGSRPSNV
;
A
#
# COMPACT_ATOMS: atom_id res chain seq x y z
N MET A 1 -49.91 -2.67 -53.61
CA MET A 1 -48.61 -2.07 -53.96
C MET A 1 -48.47 -0.73 -53.24
N PRO A 2 -47.31 -0.38 -52.64
CA PRO A 2 -46.36 -1.18 -51.87
C PRO A 2 -46.35 -0.79 -50.37
N SER A 3 -45.71 -1.66 -49.61
CA SER A 3 -45.39 -1.65 -48.18
C SER A 3 -44.43 -0.53 -47.77
N ARG A 4 -44.64 0.05 -46.58
CA ARG A 4 -43.68 0.95 -45.91
C ARG A 4 -42.88 0.18 -44.86
N GLU A 5 -41.58 0.41 -44.94
CA GLU A 5 -40.49 -0.16 -44.17
C GLU A 5 -40.57 0.18 -42.68
N ASP A 6 -40.34 -0.82 -41.83
CA ASP A 6 -40.11 -0.65 -40.40
C ASP A 6 -38.59 -0.71 -40.15
N ARG A 7 -38.03 0.39 -39.64
CA ARG A 7 -36.60 0.52 -39.33
C ARG A 7 -36.36 -0.08 -37.94
N THR A 8 -35.90 -1.32 -37.92
CA THR A 8 -35.38 -1.97 -36.71
C THR A 8 -34.12 -1.27 -36.22
N THR A 9 -34.18 -0.68 -35.03
CA THR A 9 -33.01 -0.30 -34.22
C THR A 9 -32.29 -1.57 -33.73
N PRO A 10 -30.94 -1.61 -33.70
CA PRO A 10 -30.23 -2.76 -33.17
C PRO A 10 -30.39 -2.81 -31.65
N ASN A 11 -30.79 -3.98 -31.16
CA ASN A 11 -30.96 -4.31 -29.75
C ASN A 11 -29.64 -4.15 -28.96
N GLU A 12 -29.53 -3.10 -28.14
CA GLU A 12 -28.40 -2.84 -27.23
C GLU A 12 -28.16 -3.96 -26.19
N SER A 13 -29.08 -4.92 -26.03
CA SER A 13 -28.90 -6.05 -25.13
C SER A 13 -27.93 -7.12 -25.64
N ALA A 14 -27.55 -7.09 -26.93
CA ALA A 14 -26.68 -8.10 -27.54
C ALA A 14 -25.18 -7.82 -27.39
N LEU A 15 -24.77 -6.58 -27.09
CA LEU A 15 -23.35 -6.20 -26.95
C LEU A 15 -22.75 -6.45 -25.55
N LEU A 16 -23.59 -6.84 -24.59
CA LEU A 16 -23.19 -7.06 -23.18
C LEU A 16 -22.85 -8.53 -22.86
N ALA A 17 -23.04 -9.46 -23.80
CA ALA A 17 -22.96 -10.90 -23.55
C ALA A 17 -21.65 -11.59 -24.01
N GLN A 18 -20.60 -10.85 -24.41
CA GLN A 18 -19.38 -11.43 -24.97
C GLN A 18 -18.06 -10.99 -24.31
N LEU A 19 -18.07 -10.62 -23.03
CA LEU A 19 -16.82 -10.64 -22.26
C LEU A 19 -16.69 -12.02 -21.60
N PRO A 20 -15.67 -12.82 -21.93
CA PRO A 20 -15.52 -14.15 -21.35
C PRO A 20 -15.45 -14.03 -19.83
N ARG A 21 -16.22 -14.86 -19.12
CA ARG A 21 -16.03 -15.13 -17.69
C ARG A 21 -14.54 -15.39 -17.45
N ALA A 22 -13.99 -14.94 -16.32
CA ALA A 22 -12.61 -15.16 -15.90
C ALA A 22 -12.20 -16.61 -16.18
N GLY A 23 -11.53 -16.81 -17.31
CA GLY A 23 -11.14 -18.10 -17.82
C GLY A 23 -9.62 -18.17 -17.79
N SER A 24 -9.11 -19.37 -17.57
CA SER A 24 -7.72 -19.70 -17.89
C SER A 24 -7.40 -19.17 -19.30
N PRO A 25 -6.21 -18.58 -19.55
CA PRO A 25 -5.80 -18.34 -20.92
C PRO A 25 -5.91 -19.65 -21.72
N SER A 26 -6.22 -19.56 -23.02
CA SER A 26 -6.12 -20.74 -23.88
C SER A 26 -4.70 -21.32 -23.80
N ASP A 27 -4.55 -22.64 -24.02
CA ASP A 27 -3.23 -23.30 -23.93
C ASP A 27 -2.18 -22.64 -24.84
N GLU A 28 -2.62 -22.12 -26.00
CA GLU A 28 -1.77 -21.37 -26.93
C GLU A 28 -1.27 -20.05 -26.33
N VAL A 29 -2.15 -19.26 -25.69
CA VAL A 29 -1.78 -18.01 -25.03
C VAL A 29 -0.95 -18.29 -23.77
N ALA A 30 -1.25 -19.36 -23.04
CA ALA A 30 -0.50 -19.78 -21.86
C ALA A 30 0.96 -20.15 -22.21
N GLY A 31 1.16 -20.82 -23.35
CA GLY A 31 2.49 -21.19 -23.86
C GLY A 31 3.26 -20.06 -24.54
N GLN A 32 2.61 -18.92 -24.84
CA GLN A 32 3.21 -17.84 -25.60
C GLN A 32 4.41 -17.22 -24.85
N ARG A 33 5.53 -17.06 -25.57
CA ARG A 33 6.71 -16.30 -25.13
C ARG A 33 6.86 -15.04 -25.96
N VAL A 34 7.08 -13.90 -25.31
CA VAL A 34 7.34 -12.63 -26.01
C VAL A 34 8.84 -12.44 -26.13
N VAL A 35 9.33 -12.27 -27.35
CA VAL A 35 10.75 -11.97 -27.61
C VAL A 35 10.92 -10.46 -27.79
N CYS A 36 11.91 -9.89 -27.10
CA CYS A 36 12.26 -8.48 -27.18
C CYS A 36 13.78 -8.33 -27.20
N GLU A 37 14.32 -7.65 -28.22
CA GLU A 37 15.76 -7.41 -28.38
C GLU A 37 16.37 -6.55 -27.25
N HIS A 38 15.52 -5.87 -26.47
CA HIS A 38 15.94 -5.01 -25.38
C HIS A 38 15.91 -5.74 -24.02
N ALA A 39 15.39 -6.97 -23.94
CA ALA A 39 15.05 -7.66 -22.69
C ALA A 39 16.21 -7.79 -21.70
N ASP A 40 17.45 -7.97 -22.19
CA ASP A 40 18.62 -8.16 -21.33
C ASP A 40 19.04 -6.88 -20.59
N ARG A 41 18.68 -5.70 -21.13
CA ARG A 41 19.15 -4.40 -20.64
C ARG A 41 18.03 -3.51 -20.09
N CYS A 42 16.86 -3.57 -20.70
CA CYS A 42 15.71 -2.72 -20.36
C CYS A 42 15.03 -3.18 -19.06
N GLY A 43 14.82 -2.26 -18.12
CA GLY A 43 14.11 -2.55 -16.86
C GLY A 43 12.59 -2.69 -16.96
N GLY A 44 12.00 -2.53 -18.16
CA GLY A 44 10.55 -2.40 -18.32
C GLY A 44 9.73 -3.69 -18.21
N CYS A 45 10.31 -4.85 -18.52
CA CYS A 45 9.61 -6.15 -18.54
C CYS A 45 10.49 -7.24 -17.88
N PRO A 46 10.56 -7.28 -16.54
CA PRO A 46 11.51 -8.12 -15.81
C PRO A 46 11.32 -9.62 -16.03
N ILE A 47 10.11 -10.07 -16.36
CA ILE A 47 9.75 -11.49 -16.44
C ILE A 47 9.37 -11.93 -17.86
N ILE A 48 9.69 -11.12 -18.87
CA ILE A 48 9.34 -11.34 -20.29
C ILE A 48 9.80 -12.68 -20.86
N GLY A 49 10.88 -13.25 -20.32
CA GLY A 49 11.44 -14.53 -20.76
C GLY A 49 10.62 -15.76 -20.36
N LEU A 50 9.69 -15.63 -19.42
CA LEU A 50 8.81 -16.72 -18.97
C LEU A 50 7.62 -16.91 -19.94
N PRO A 51 7.16 -18.15 -20.17
CA PRO A 51 5.85 -18.39 -20.77
C PRO A 51 4.75 -17.65 -20.01
N TYR A 52 3.75 -17.13 -20.72
CA TYR A 52 2.76 -16.27 -20.11
C TYR A 52 1.95 -16.95 -18.99
N GLY A 53 1.64 -18.24 -19.12
CA GLY A 53 1.00 -19.03 -18.06
C GLY A 53 1.83 -19.11 -16.78
N GLU A 54 3.16 -19.21 -16.89
CA GLU A 54 4.06 -19.16 -15.72
C GLU A 54 4.09 -17.77 -15.07
N GLN A 55 3.99 -16.69 -15.87
CA GLN A 55 3.87 -15.33 -15.34
C GLN A 55 2.60 -15.19 -14.48
N LEU A 56 1.46 -15.70 -14.96
CA LEU A 56 0.19 -15.69 -14.22
C LEU A 56 0.27 -16.53 -12.94
N ALA A 57 0.87 -17.72 -13.00
CA ALA A 57 1.07 -18.57 -11.83
C ALA A 57 1.96 -17.88 -10.78
N MET A 58 3.05 -17.23 -11.20
CA MET A 58 3.93 -16.47 -10.33
C MET A 58 3.20 -15.28 -9.67
N LYS A 59 2.41 -14.51 -10.44
CA LYS A 59 1.57 -13.43 -9.91
C LYS A 59 0.55 -13.94 -8.87
N ARG A 60 -0.10 -15.07 -9.14
CA ARG A 60 -0.99 -15.73 -8.16
C ARG A 60 -0.23 -16.11 -6.90
N GLY A 61 0.95 -16.71 -7.06
CA GLY A 61 1.82 -17.12 -5.96
C GLY A 61 2.17 -15.96 -5.04
N ARG A 62 2.46 -14.78 -5.60
CA ARG A 62 2.69 -13.56 -4.80
C ARG A 62 1.48 -13.19 -3.94
N VAL A 63 0.28 -13.18 -4.51
CA VAL A 63 -0.95 -12.87 -3.78
C VAL A 63 -1.20 -13.88 -2.65
N VAL A 64 -1.06 -15.19 -2.95
CA VAL A 64 -1.20 -16.27 -1.97
C VAL A 64 -0.17 -16.15 -0.84
N GLN A 65 1.09 -15.87 -1.18
CA GLN A 65 2.15 -15.69 -0.19
C GLN A 65 1.82 -14.54 0.76
N SER A 66 1.38 -13.39 0.24
CA SER A 66 1.04 -12.22 1.07
C SER A 66 -0.09 -12.50 2.06
N VAL A 67 -1.17 -13.15 1.64
CA VAL A 67 -2.29 -13.48 2.54
C VAL A 67 -1.98 -14.58 3.55
N SER A 68 -1.14 -15.55 3.17
CA SER A 68 -0.76 -16.68 4.05
C SER A 68 -0.03 -16.25 5.33
N ARG A 69 0.48 -15.02 5.37
CA ARG A 69 1.13 -14.45 6.56
C ARG A 69 0.15 -14.12 7.69
N TYR A 70 -1.16 -14.11 7.40
CA TYR A 70 -2.21 -13.71 8.34
C TYR A 70 -3.15 -14.88 8.62
N PRO A 71 -3.20 -15.40 9.85
CA PRO A 71 -4.12 -16.48 10.22
C PRO A 71 -5.60 -16.13 9.97
N THR A 72 -5.96 -14.85 10.08
CA THR A 72 -7.32 -14.34 9.81
C THR A 72 -7.74 -14.48 8.34
N LEU A 73 -6.78 -14.70 7.44
CA LEU A 73 -7.00 -14.81 5.99
C LEU A 73 -6.75 -16.23 5.46
N GLU A 74 -6.53 -17.22 6.34
CA GLU A 74 -6.19 -18.59 5.96
C GLU A 74 -7.22 -19.23 5.01
N LEU A 75 -8.50 -18.91 5.20
CA LEU A 75 -9.60 -19.45 4.39
C LEU A 75 -9.93 -18.61 3.14
N VAL A 76 -9.17 -17.57 2.85
CA VAL A 76 -9.40 -16.72 1.67
C VAL A 76 -8.92 -17.46 0.43
N TYR A 77 -9.84 -17.69 -0.52
CA TYR A 77 -9.50 -18.30 -1.79
C TYR A 77 -8.96 -17.26 -2.78
N THR A 78 -7.77 -17.49 -3.34
CA THR A 78 -7.22 -16.67 -4.42
C THR A 78 -7.51 -17.33 -5.76
N GLU A 79 -8.37 -16.71 -6.58
CA GLU A 79 -8.68 -17.14 -7.94
C GLU A 79 -7.41 -17.16 -8.83
N PRO A 80 -7.39 -17.92 -9.94
CA PRO A 80 -6.38 -17.75 -10.99
C PRO A 80 -6.32 -16.29 -11.47
N VAL A 81 -5.13 -15.82 -11.84
CA VAL A 81 -4.97 -14.46 -12.37
C VAL A 81 -5.72 -14.35 -13.70
N SER A 82 -6.61 -13.36 -13.78
CA SER A 82 -7.29 -13.02 -15.03
C SER A 82 -6.27 -12.53 -16.05
N ALA A 83 -6.11 -13.32 -17.11
CA ALA A 83 -5.17 -13.05 -18.20
C ALA A 83 -5.50 -11.74 -18.93
N ALA A 84 -4.45 -11.02 -19.31
CA ALA A 84 -4.56 -9.86 -20.16
C ALA A 84 -4.75 -10.24 -21.62
N ALA A 85 -5.46 -9.39 -22.35
CA ALA A 85 -5.58 -9.46 -23.79
C ALA A 85 -5.67 -8.03 -24.33
N PRO A 86 -4.74 -7.59 -25.19
CA PRO A 86 -3.51 -8.29 -25.63
C PRO A 86 -2.39 -8.28 -24.55
N ILE A 87 -1.37 -9.14 -24.70
CA ILE A 87 -0.18 -9.17 -23.81
C ILE A 87 1.00 -8.31 -24.31
N VAL A 88 0.90 -7.80 -25.54
CA VAL A 88 1.81 -6.84 -26.18
C VAL A 88 0.98 -5.68 -26.73
N GLU A 89 1.63 -4.58 -27.10
CA GLU A 89 0.97 -3.41 -27.72
C GLU A 89 -0.20 -2.81 -26.89
N TYR A 90 -0.22 -3.09 -25.58
CA TYR A 90 -1.30 -2.67 -24.69
C TYR A 90 -1.08 -1.30 -24.05
N ARG A 91 0.17 -0.83 -24.02
CA ARG A 91 0.59 0.29 -23.16
C ARG A 91 0.27 1.62 -23.82
N THR A 92 -0.78 2.26 -23.33
CA THR A 92 -1.32 3.53 -23.82
C THR A 92 -0.59 4.76 -23.27
N ARG A 93 0.28 4.60 -22.25
CA ARG A 93 1.10 5.68 -21.71
C ARG A 93 2.55 5.28 -21.50
N ALA A 94 3.46 6.12 -21.98
CA ALA A 94 4.90 5.91 -21.85
C ALA A 94 5.61 7.18 -21.39
N LYS A 95 6.36 7.08 -20.29
CA LYS A 95 7.34 8.08 -19.88
C LYS A 95 8.71 7.56 -20.31
N LEU A 96 9.31 8.23 -21.30
CA LEU A 96 10.58 7.83 -21.90
C LEU A 96 11.64 8.88 -21.58
N ILE A 97 12.75 8.44 -21.00
CA ILE A 97 13.91 9.27 -20.69
C ILE A 97 14.70 9.54 -21.97
N VAL A 98 15.17 10.77 -22.12
CA VAL A 98 16.00 11.23 -23.23
C VAL A 98 17.45 11.33 -22.76
N SER A 99 18.38 10.87 -23.60
CA SER A 99 19.83 10.98 -23.38
C SER A 99 20.56 11.13 -24.71
N GLY A 100 21.81 11.60 -24.67
CA GLY A 100 22.62 11.83 -25.86
C GLY A 100 22.73 10.63 -26.82
N GLY A 101 22.98 10.94 -28.08
CA GLY A 101 22.93 10.01 -29.22
C GLY A 101 21.51 9.71 -29.69
N GLY A 102 20.56 10.63 -29.47
CA GLY A 102 19.15 10.46 -29.82
C GLY A 102 18.43 9.36 -29.04
N LYS A 103 18.95 8.96 -27.87
CA LYS A 103 18.39 7.84 -27.12
C LYS A 103 17.07 8.23 -26.48
N LEU A 104 16.08 7.37 -26.65
CA LEU A 104 14.75 7.52 -26.10
C LEU A 104 14.31 6.18 -25.49
N GLY A 105 14.22 6.11 -24.16
CA GLY A 105 13.93 4.84 -23.51
C GLY A 105 13.81 4.85 -21.99
N LEU A 106 14.28 3.79 -21.35
CA LEU A 106 14.17 3.57 -19.90
C LEU A 106 15.54 3.41 -19.28
N TYR A 107 15.64 3.58 -17.96
CA TYR A 107 16.87 3.24 -17.24
C TYR A 107 17.17 1.74 -17.31
N ALA A 108 18.47 1.42 -17.32
CA ALA A 108 18.98 0.07 -17.35
C ALA A 108 18.58 -0.73 -16.09
N LYS A 109 18.55 -2.06 -16.22
CA LYS A 109 18.45 -2.96 -15.06
C LYS A 109 19.61 -2.67 -14.08
N GLY A 110 19.34 -2.77 -12.77
CA GLY A 110 20.36 -2.64 -11.73
C GLY A 110 20.51 -1.25 -11.09
N GLY A 111 19.61 -0.31 -11.36
CA GLY A 111 19.48 0.94 -10.58
C GLY A 111 20.44 2.07 -10.95
N GLY A 112 21.12 1.98 -12.09
CA GLY A 112 21.92 3.09 -12.63
C GLY A 112 21.08 4.08 -13.46
N HIS A 113 21.55 5.33 -13.60
CA HIS A 113 20.93 6.36 -14.45
C HIS A 113 21.30 6.21 -15.94
N GLN A 114 21.72 5.03 -16.36
CA GLN A 114 22.06 4.77 -17.76
C GLN A 114 20.79 4.53 -18.56
N VAL A 115 20.55 5.34 -19.59
CA VAL A 115 19.39 5.19 -20.49
C VAL A 115 19.66 4.10 -21.53
N VAL A 116 18.75 3.11 -21.58
CA VAL A 116 18.69 2.07 -22.60
C VAL A 116 17.73 2.50 -23.69
N ASP A 117 18.24 2.52 -24.90
CA ASP A 117 17.47 2.88 -26.08
C ASP A 117 16.51 1.76 -26.52
N ILE A 118 15.23 2.10 -26.79
CA ILE A 118 14.16 1.10 -27.06
C ILE A 118 13.27 1.42 -28.28
N PRO A 119 13.82 1.46 -29.52
CA PRO A 119 13.06 1.83 -30.72
C PRO A 119 11.92 0.86 -31.10
N ARG A 120 11.94 -0.40 -30.65
CA ARG A 120 10.92 -1.42 -30.98
C ARG A 120 10.32 -2.04 -29.72
N CYS A 121 10.01 -1.20 -28.74
CA CYS A 121 9.40 -1.61 -27.49
C CYS A 121 8.07 -2.36 -27.74
N ARG A 122 8.03 -3.65 -27.40
CA ARG A 122 6.92 -4.56 -27.72
C ARG A 122 5.60 -4.23 -27.01
N VAL A 123 5.64 -3.46 -25.93
CA VAL A 123 4.43 -3.18 -25.13
C VAL A 123 3.75 -1.87 -25.50
N LEU A 124 4.44 -0.95 -26.20
CA LEU A 124 3.84 0.33 -26.60
C LEU A 124 2.72 0.07 -27.61
N SER A 125 1.59 0.76 -27.45
CA SER A 125 0.56 0.74 -28.47
C SER A 125 1.11 1.30 -29.79
N PRO A 126 0.55 0.90 -30.95
CA PRO A 126 1.10 1.28 -32.26
C PRO A 126 1.27 2.79 -32.43
N VAL A 127 0.28 3.59 -32.01
CA VAL A 127 0.32 5.06 -32.11
C VAL A 127 1.38 5.69 -31.20
N VAL A 128 1.59 5.14 -30.01
CA VAL A 128 2.65 5.60 -29.08
C VAL A 128 4.03 5.24 -29.63
N ALA A 129 4.18 4.04 -30.21
CA ALA A 129 5.43 3.59 -30.82
C ALA A 129 5.80 4.44 -32.05
N GLU A 130 4.83 4.78 -32.90
CA GLU A 130 5.01 5.67 -34.05
C GLU A 130 5.54 7.04 -33.63
N ILE A 131 4.87 7.68 -32.67
CA ILE A 131 5.28 9.01 -32.18
C ILE A 131 6.64 8.96 -31.48
N ALA A 132 6.92 7.91 -30.70
CA ALA A 132 8.24 7.72 -30.11
C ALA A 132 9.35 7.58 -31.18
N SER A 133 9.06 6.94 -32.31
CA SER A 133 10.00 6.84 -33.44
C SER A 133 10.28 8.21 -34.08
N VAL A 134 9.24 9.01 -34.31
CA VAL A 134 9.39 10.36 -34.87
C VAL A 134 10.14 11.29 -33.92
N LEU A 135 9.80 11.25 -32.63
CA LEU A 135 10.51 12.03 -31.61
C LEU A 135 11.98 11.63 -31.54
N ARG A 136 12.31 10.35 -31.58
CA ARG A 136 13.69 9.85 -31.60
C ARG A 136 14.50 10.43 -32.76
N ALA A 137 13.94 10.39 -33.97
CA ALA A 137 14.60 10.97 -35.15
C ALA A 137 14.79 12.50 -35.00
N ARG A 138 13.77 13.19 -34.49
CA ARG A 138 13.84 14.65 -34.28
C ARG A 138 14.84 15.04 -33.19
N ILE A 139 14.89 14.31 -32.08
CA ILE A 139 15.83 14.53 -30.98
C ILE A 139 17.27 14.36 -31.50
N ALA A 140 17.54 13.32 -32.29
CA ALA A 140 18.86 13.09 -32.85
C ALA A 140 19.33 14.22 -33.79
N GLU A 141 18.38 14.88 -34.48
CA GLU A 141 18.70 16.01 -35.37
C GLU A 141 18.89 17.32 -34.58
N ASP A 142 18.01 17.59 -33.63
CA ASP A 142 18.12 18.74 -32.73
C ASP A 142 19.40 18.64 -31.87
N GLU A 143 19.86 17.44 -31.51
CA GLU A 143 21.14 17.26 -30.79
C GLU A 143 22.34 17.77 -31.60
N LYS A 144 22.38 17.53 -32.92
CA LYS A 144 23.48 18.02 -33.78
C LYS A 144 23.47 19.53 -33.96
N THR A 145 22.28 20.13 -33.93
CA THR A 145 22.07 21.55 -34.22
C THR A 145 21.85 22.40 -32.96
N THR A 146 21.88 21.80 -31.78
CA THR A 146 21.47 22.42 -30.50
C THR A 146 20.05 23.03 -30.60
N GLY A 147 19.15 22.29 -31.24
CA GLY A 147 17.74 22.64 -31.42
C GLY A 147 16.93 22.55 -30.13
N ALA A 148 15.63 22.87 -30.24
CA ALA A 148 14.73 22.98 -29.09
C ALA A 148 14.53 21.66 -28.32
N LEU A 149 14.71 20.50 -28.99
CA LEU A 149 14.60 19.17 -28.39
C LEU A 149 15.97 18.52 -28.08
N ALA A 150 17.06 19.29 -28.08
CA ALA A 150 18.37 18.77 -27.73
C ALA A 150 18.36 18.11 -26.33
N PRO A 151 18.88 16.87 -26.18
CA PRO A 151 18.95 16.14 -24.92
C PRO A 151 19.62 16.94 -23.81
N PHE A 152 19.08 16.88 -22.60
CA PHE A 152 19.73 17.46 -21.43
C PHE A 152 20.91 16.60 -20.98
N GLU A 153 22.10 17.19 -20.97
CA GLU A 153 23.30 16.60 -20.40
C GLU A 153 23.81 17.47 -19.22
N PRO A 154 24.05 16.92 -18.01
CA PRO A 154 24.41 17.71 -16.82
C PRO A 154 25.60 18.65 -17.02
N ASN A 155 26.63 18.17 -17.72
CA ASN A 155 27.84 18.94 -18.03
C ASN A 155 27.88 19.42 -19.50
N GLY A 156 26.79 19.24 -20.26
CA GLY A 156 26.73 19.46 -21.70
C GLY A 156 25.74 20.56 -22.10
N GLY A 157 25.12 20.42 -23.27
CA GLY A 157 24.06 21.27 -23.84
C GLY A 157 22.64 20.73 -23.62
N GLY A 158 21.62 21.41 -24.18
CA GLY A 158 20.24 20.92 -24.28
C GLY A 158 19.37 21.02 -23.02
N ALA A 159 18.09 20.67 -23.19
CA ALA A 159 17.05 20.87 -22.18
C ALA A 159 16.08 19.69 -22.04
N LEU A 160 15.94 18.85 -23.06
CA LEU A 160 14.95 17.77 -23.05
C LEU A 160 15.43 16.61 -22.18
N ARG A 161 14.72 16.35 -21.09
CA ARG A 161 15.03 15.27 -20.13
C ARG A 161 14.23 14.01 -20.40
N ALA A 162 12.98 14.16 -20.82
CA ALA A 162 12.06 13.07 -21.04
C ALA A 162 10.89 13.49 -21.93
N VAL A 163 10.10 12.52 -22.35
CA VAL A 163 8.77 12.74 -22.95
C VAL A 163 7.75 11.88 -22.23
N ASP A 164 6.54 12.40 -22.02
CA ASP A 164 5.37 11.65 -21.59
C ASP A 164 4.38 11.59 -22.75
N LEU A 165 4.12 10.38 -23.23
CA LEU A 165 3.21 10.11 -24.33
C LEU A 165 1.97 9.45 -23.75
N ARG A 166 0.79 10.03 -23.99
CA ARG A 166 -0.48 9.48 -23.55
C ARG A 166 -1.43 9.34 -24.72
N GLU A 167 -1.71 8.10 -25.09
CA GLU A 167 -2.80 7.77 -26.01
C GLU A 167 -4.15 8.08 -25.36
N VAL A 168 -4.99 8.74 -26.14
CA VAL A 168 -6.40 8.95 -25.90
C VAL A 168 -7.18 8.28 -27.02
N ARG A 169 -8.34 7.71 -26.69
CA ARG A 169 -9.18 7.03 -27.68
C ARG A 169 -10.60 7.56 -27.63
N THR A 170 -11.07 8.01 -28.79
CA THR A 170 -12.45 8.43 -29.02
C THR A 170 -13.12 7.49 -30.02
N GLU A 171 -14.34 7.81 -30.44
CA GLU A 171 -15.04 7.09 -31.52
C GLU A 171 -14.37 7.33 -32.89
N GLU A 172 -13.61 8.42 -33.04
CA GLU A 172 -12.93 8.81 -34.28
C GLU A 172 -11.57 8.11 -34.46
N GLY A 173 -11.01 7.55 -33.38
CA GLY A 173 -9.74 6.82 -33.41
C GLY A 173 -8.85 7.08 -32.21
N SER A 174 -7.58 6.67 -32.33
CA SER A 174 -6.55 6.91 -31.33
C SER A 174 -5.70 8.12 -31.72
N SER A 175 -5.41 8.98 -30.74
CA SER A 175 -4.47 10.08 -30.86
C SER A 175 -3.63 10.18 -29.58
N VAL A 176 -2.61 11.04 -29.55
CA VAL A 176 -1.67 11.14 -28.42
C VAL A 176 -1.47 12.58 -27.98
N LEU A 177 -1.53 12.80 -26.67
CA LEU A 177 -1.05 14.01 -26.02
C LEU A 177 0.45 13.82 -25.74
N VAL A 178 1.27 14.71 -26.30
CA VAL A 178 2.74 14.69 -26.14
C VAL A 178 3.15 15.74 -25.11
N THR A 179 3.86 15.33 -24.07
CA THR A 179 4.47 16.25 -23.10
C THR A 179 5.98 16.20 -23.21
N LEU A 180 6.59 17.32 -23.56
CA LEU A 180 8.04 17.51 -23.59
C LEU A 180 8.51 17.95 -22.20
N VAL A 181 9.33 17.14 -21.53
CA VAL A 181 9.82 17.45 -20.18
C VAL A 181 11.17 18.16 -20.28
N MET A 182 11.19 19.44 -19.93
CA MET A 182 12.33 20.32 -20.15
C MET A 182 12.96 20.78 -18.83
N GLN A 183 14.29 20.86 -18.80
CA GLN A 183 15.01 21.59 -17.75
C GLN A 183 14.69 23.09 -17.88
N ARG A 184 14.01 23.65 -16.88
CA ARG A 184 13.47 25.02 -16.93
C ARG A 184 14.49 26.07 -17.35
N GLY A 185 15.61 26.13 -16.64
CA GLY A 185 16.67 27.13 -16.88
C GLY A 185 17.49 26.96 -18.17
N ARG A 186 17.17 25.96 -19.01
CA ARG A 186 17.89 25.67 -20.25
C ARG A 186 16.98 25.57 -21.47
N SER A 187 15.67 25.69 -21.26
CA SER A 187 14.67 25.54 -22.30
C SER A 187 14.79 26.63 -23.37
N ALA A 188 14.48 26.28 -24.63
CA ALA A 188 14.38 27.23 -25.72
C ALA A 188 13.25 28.25 -25.48
N THR A 189 13.22 29.33 -26.26
CA THR A 189 12.14 30.31 -26.15
C THR A 189 10.79 29.67 -26.45
N ARG A 190 9.72 30.27 -25.90
CA ARG A 190 8.35 29.77 -26.10
C ARG A 190 8.02 29.69 -27.59
N GLU A 191 8.40 30.68 -28.38
CA GLU A 191 8.14 30.75 -29.81
C GLU A 191 8.82 29.58 -30.56
N ALA A 192 10.06 29.24 -30.18
CA ALA A 192 10.79 28.11 -30.76
C ALA A 192 10.16 26.76 -30.38
N LEU A 193 9.69 26.63 -29.14
CA LEU A 193 8.97 25.44 -28.68
C LEU A 193 7.62 25.28 -29.38
N GLU A 194 6.86 26.36 -29.55
CA GLU A 194 5.59 26.36 -30.28
C GLU A 194 5.79 26.05 -31.78
N ALA A 195 6.84 26.58 -32.41
CA ALA A 195 7.20 26.23 -33.79
C ALA A 195 7.55 24.74 -33.93
N THR A 196 8.31 24.20 -32.98
CA THR A 196 8.64 22.78 -32.91
C THR A 196 7.39 21.91 -32.72
N ALA A 197 6.49 22.32 -31.82
CA ALA A 197 5.23 21.64 -31.58
C ALA A 197 4.34 21.59 -32.83
N ARG A 198 4.21 22.70 -33.57
CA ARG A 198 3.49 22.76 -34.86
C ARG A 198 4.11 21.83 -35.91
N SER A 199 5.44 21.83 -36.00
CA SER A 199 6.18 20.95 -36.92
C SER A 199 5.97 19.47 -36.61
N LEU A 200 5.99 19.08 -35.33
CA LEU A 200 5.70 17.71 -34.90
C LEU A 200 4.28 17.29 -35.27
N ALA A 201 3.28 18.11 -34.92
CA ALA A 201 1.87 17.82 -35.22
C ALA A 201 1.58 17.76 -36.72
N ALA A 202 2.25 18.56 -37.54
CA ALA A 202 2.14 18.48 -38.99
C ALA A 202 2.77 17.20 -39.58
N THR A 203 3.80 16.66 -38.92
CA THR A 203 4.47 15.42 -39.34
C THR A 203 3.67 14.18 -38.96
N VAL A 204 2.98 14.22 -37.81
CA VAL A 204 2.23 13.08 -37.26
C VAL A 204 0.81 13.52 -36.90
N PRO A 205 -0.18 13.31 -37.79
CA PRO A 205 -1.56 13.74 -37.57
C PRO A 205 -2.23 13.11 -36.34
N SER A 206 -1.71 11.99 -35.82
CA SER A 206 -2.19 11.35 -34.59
C SER A 206 -1.78 12.09 -33.31
N ILE A 207 -1.02 13.19 -33.39
CA ILE A 207 -0.76 14.07 -32.25
C ILE A 207 -1.96 15.00 -32.04
N ALA A 208 -2.71 14.77 -30.96
CA ALA A 208 -3.84 15.63 -30.57
C ALA A 208 -3.38 16.98 -30.01
N GLY A 209 -2.20 17.00 -29.39
CA GLY A 209 -1.60 18.23 -28.87
C GLY A 209 -0.25 18.00 -28.24
N VAL A 210 0.49 19.10 -28.09
CA VAL A 210 1.84 19.13 -27.53
C VAL A 210 1.88 20.14 -26.41
N ALA A 211 2.43 19.73 -25.26
CA ALA A 211 2.71 20.58 -24.12
C ALA A 211 4.18 20.49 -23.72
N VAL A 212 4.66 21.50 -23.02
CA VAL A 212 5.93 21.47 -22.28
C VAL A 212 5.64 21.37 -20.79
N ASN A 213 6.40 20.52 -20.09
CA ASN A 213 6.41 20.43 -18.64
C ASN A 213 7.81 20.81 -18.14
N PHE A 214 7.88 21.70 -17.15
CA PHE A 214 9.16 22.21 -16.64
C PHE A 214 9.59 21.46 -15.40
N HIS A 215 10.74 20.80 -15.49
CA HIS A 215 11.38 20.11 -14.38
C HIS A 215 12.36 21.04 -13.66
N GLU A 216 12.29 21.05 -12.33
CA GLU A 216 13.12 21.87 -11.45
C GLU A 216 14.12 20.97 -10.69
N GLY A 217 15.38 20.99 -11.11
CA GLY A 217 16.51 20.47 -10.31
C GLY A 217 16.66 18.94 -10.26
N GLU A 218 16.94 18.42 -9.05
CA GLU A 218 17.27 17.01 -8.74
C GLU A 218 16.04 16.18 -8.33
N SER A 219 14.82 16.64 -8.64
CA SER A 219 13.60 15.92 -8.25
C SER A 219 13.60 14.49 -8.82
N PRO A 220 13.25 13.46 -8.02
CA PRO A 220 13.15 12.09 -8.52
C PRO A 220 11.93 11.89 -9.43
N GLN A 221 10.99 12.83 -9.48
CA GLN A 221 9.81 12.75 -10.33
C GLN A 221 10.12 13.24 -11.74
N ILE A 222 9.75 12.48 -12.78
CA ILE A 222 10.00 12.87 -14.17
C ILE A 222 9.31 14.21 -14.50
N LEU A 223 8.02 14.34 -14.16
CA LEU A 223 7.24 15.55 -14.41
C LEU A 223 7.45 16.54 -13.27
N GLY A 224 7.68 17.82 -13.60
CA GLY A 224 7.59 18.92 -12.67
C GLY A 224 6.17 19.46 -12.50
N SER A 225 6.04 20.55 -11.76
CA SER A 225 4.76 21.11 -11.31
C SER A 225 4.03 21.93 -12.38
N GLU A 226 4.74 22.46 -13.36
CA GLU A 226 4.20 23.38 -14.36
C GLU A 226 4.12 22.75 -15.75
N THR A 227 2.95 22.87 -16.38
CA THR A 227 2.70 22.38 -17.74
C THR A 227 2.02 23.46 -18.57
N ILE A 228 2.56 23.76 -19.75
CA ILE A 228 2.03 24.75 -20.69
C ILE A 228 1.73 24.07 -22.02
N VAL A 229 0.52 24.28 -22.55
CA VAL A 229 0.14 23.79 -23.87
C VAL A 229 0.78 24.67 -24.95
N LEU A 230 1.50 24.04 -25.87
CA LEU A 230 2.19 24.71 -26.98
C LEU A 230 1.38 24.68 -28.27
N HIS A 231 0.65 23.59 -28.51
CA HIS A 231 -0.15 23.40 -29.73
C HIS A 231 -1.25 22.36 -29.55
N GLY A 232 -2.35 22.51 -30.28
CA GLY A 232 -3.45 21.53 -30.33
C GLY A 232 -4.35 21.56 -29.10
N ALA A 233 -4.88 20.40 -28.73
CA ALA A 233 -5.86 20.24 -27.68
C ALA A 233 -5.29 20.60 -26.29
N THR A 234 -6.04 21.36 -25.48
CA THR A 234 -5.67 21.63 -24.07
C THR A 234 -6.03 20.48 -23.14
N ALA A 235 -7.02 19.69 -23.54
CA ALA A 235 -7.43 18.40 -22.99
C ALA A 235 -8.11 17.60 -24.11
N ALA A 236 -8.15 16.28 -24.00
CA ALA A 236 -8.80 15.41 -24.97
C ALA A 236 -9.80 14.47 -24.29
N ASP A 237 -10.82 14.04 -25.01
CA ASP A 237 -11.72 13.00 -24.52
C ASP A 237 -11.04 11.63 -24.65
N ASP A 238 -11.24 10.78 -23.65
CA ASP A 238 -10.62 9.45 -23.59
C ASP A 238 -11.62 8.42 -23.05
N ARG A 239 -11.77 7.28 -23.73
CA ARG A 239 -12.80 6.29 -23.40
C ARG A 239 -12.23 4.97 -22.88
N VAL A 240 -12.56 4.58 -21.65
CA VAL A 240 -12.21 3.27 -21.06
C VAL A 240 -13.48 2.46 -20.82
N GLY A 241 -13.75 1.50 -21.69
CA GLY A 241 -15.01 0.76 -21.72
C GLY A 241 -16.20 1.70 -21.89
N ARG A 242 -17.08 1.74 -20.89
CA ARG A 242 -18.22 2.66 -20.86
C ARG A 242 -17.80 4.09 -20.51
N ALA A 243 -16.80 4.25 -19.64
CA ALA A 243 -16.46 5.53 -19.05
C ALA A 243 -15.78 6.47 -20.07
N ARG A 244 -16.25 7.72 -20.14
CA ARG A 244 -15.59 8.79 -20.89
C ARG A 244 -14.94 9.77 -19.92
N HIS A 245 -13.65 10.01 -20.10
CA HIS A 245 -12.79 10.82 -19.26
C HIS A 245 -12.33 12.06 -20.02
N ARG A 246 -11.93 13.07 -19.24
CA ARG A 246 -11.15 14.19 -19.75
C ARG A 246 -9.67 13.95 -19.48
N ALA A 247 -8.92 13.67 -20.52
CA ALA A 247 -7.48 13.47 -20.49
C ALA A 247 -6.73 14.79 -20.56
N THR A 248 -5.77 14.99 -19.64
CA THR A 248 -4.83 16.12 -19.67
C THR A 248 -3.38 15.62 -19.68
N TYR A 249 -2.47 16.53 -20.05
CA TYR A 249 -1.04 16.30 -20.03
C TYR A 249 -0.55 15.92 -18.62
N GLY A 250 0.30 14.89 -18.52
CA GLY A 250 0.83 14.40 -17.25
C GLY A 250 -0.15 13.61 -16.35
N SER A 251 -1.46 13.67 -16.61
CA SER A 251 -2.48 13.02 -15.78
C SER A 251 -2.40 11.48 -15.85
N PHE A 252 -2.75 10.82 -14.75
CA PHE A 252 -2.75 9.35 -14.64
C PHE A 252 -3.79 8.69 -15.56
N VAL A 253 -3.43 7.53 -16.11
CA VAL A 253 -4.32 6.58 -16.79
C VAL A 253 -3.74 5.18 -16.59
N GLN A 254 -4.61 4.18 -16.53
CA GLN A 254 -4.19 2.79 -16.46
C GLN A 254 -3.41 2.40 -17.71
N ALA A 255 -2.33 1.63 -17.52
CA ALA A 255 -1.42 1.27 -18.61
C ALA A 255 -2.12 0.45 -19.70
N HIS A 256 -3.03 -0.44 -19.31
CA HIS A 256 -3.75 -1.33 -20.22
C HIS A 256 -5.26 -1.00 -20.21
N ARG A 257 -5.76 -0.45 -21.32
CA ARG A 257 -7.17 -0.01 -21.45
C ARG A 257 -8.17 -1.15 -21.24
N GLY A 258 -7.96 -2.30 -21.90
CA GLY A 258 -8.84 -3.47 -21.76
C GLY A 258 -8.88 -4.05 -20.34
N GLN A 259 -7.76 -4.04 -19.61
CA GLN A 259 -7.76 -4.51 -18.22
C GLN A 259 -8.40 -3.49 -17.27
N ALA A 260 -8.24 -2.19 -17.52
CA ALA A 260 -8.96 -1.16 -16.77
C ALA A 260 -10.49 -1.30 -16.92
N GLU A 261 -10.98 -1.53 -18.14
CA GLU A 261 -12.39 -1.87 -18.38
C GLU A 261 -12.81 -3.15 -17.64
N ARG A 262 -11.94 -4.16 -17.58
CA ARG A 262 -12.19 -5.39 -16.83
C ARG A 262 -12.31 -5.15 -15.32
N VAL A 263 -11.49 -4.27 -14.75
CA VAL A 263 -11.64 -3.85 -13.35
C VAL A 263 -13.00 -3.20 -13.15
N HIS A 264 -13.39 -2.25 -14.02
CA HIS A 264 -14.67 -1.55 -13.91
C HIS A 264 -15.86 -2.52 -13.96
N THR A 265 -15.89 -3.40 -14.96
CA THR A 265 -16.96 -4.41 -15.13
C THR A 265 -17.01 -5.39 -13.96
N THR A 266 -15.85 -5.84 -13.47
CA THR A 266 -15.77 -6.71 -12.30
C THR A 266 -16.36 -6.03 -11.04
N LEU A 267 -16.07 -4.75 -10.83
CA LEU A 267 -16.64 -3.98 -9.72
C LEU A 267 -18.17 -3.82 -9.86
N ILE A 268 -18.66 -3.49 -11.07
CA ILE A 268 -20.09 -3.38 -11.36
C ILE A 268 -20.82 -4.69 -11.02
N ASP A 269 -20.26 -5.83 -11.43
CA ASP A 269 -20.83 -7.15 -11.19
C ASP A 269 -20.82 -7.52 -9.70
N LEU A 270 -19.68 -7.33 -9.03
CA LEU A 270 -19.49 -7.67 -7.62
C LEU A 270 -20.37 -6.84 -6.67
N LEU A 271 -20.58 -5.58 -7.02
CA LEU A 271 -21.46 -4.67 -6.28
C LEU A 271 -22.93 -4.79 -6.70
N GLY A 272 -23.24 -5.55 -7.75
CA GLY A 272 -24.62 -5.77 -8.22
C GLY A 272 -25.29 -4.51 -8.77
N ILE A 273 -24.53 -3.52 -9.26
CA ILE A 273 -25.04 -2.20 -9.64
C ILE A 273 -26.11 -2.30 -10.75
N ALA A 274 -25.85 -3.13 -11.77
CA ALA A 274 -26.75 -3.28 -12.92
C ALA A 274 -28.05 -4.06 -12.61
N ARG A 275 -28.19 -4.64 -11.41
CA ARG A 275 -29.35 -5.46 -10.99
C ARG A 275 -30.26 -4.73 -9.99
N ALA A 276 -30.03 -3.43 -9.75
CA ALA A 276 -30.78 -2.66 -8.77
C ALA A 276 -32.13 -2.20 -9.35
N ASP A 277 -33.19 -3.02 -9.21
CA ASP A 277 -34.50 -2.81 -9.84
C ASP A 277 -35.34 -1.63 -9.27
N ARG A 278 -34.93 -1.00 -8.15
CA ARG A 278 -35.81 -0.06 -7.41
C ARG A 278 -35.22 1.31 -7.07
N ARG A 279 -33.91 1.42 -6.79
CA ARG A 279 -33.23 2.71 -6.54
C ARG A 279 -31.76 2.64 -6.95
N ARG A 280 -31.18 3.79 -7.31
CA ARG A 280 -29.75 3.91 -7.59
C ARG A 280 -28.94 3.57 -6.33
N PRO A 281 -27.96 2.65 -6.40
CA PRO A 281 -27.08 2.37 -5.27
C PRO A 281 -26.16 3.57 -5.02
N ARG A 282 -26.02 3.97 -3.76
CA ARG A 282 -25.15 5.04 -3.29
C ARG A 282 -23.77 4.46 -3.01
N VAL A 283 -22.79 4.86 -3.79
CA VAL A 283 -21.42 4.34 -3.73
C VAL A 283 -20.45 5.45 -3.36
N LEU A 284 -19.59 5.20 -2.38
CA LEU A 284 -18.46 6.07 -2.06
C LEU A 284 -17.20 5.53 -2.73
N ASP A 285 -16.56 6.31 -3.60
CA ASP A 285 -15.31 5.98 -4.28
C ASP A 285 -14.14 6.73 -3.60
N LEU A 286 -13.35 6.00 -2.81
CA LEU A 286 -12.20 6.54 -2.09
C LEU A 286 -10.93 6.39 -2.93
N TYR A 287 -10.13 7.47 -2.98
CA TYR A 287 -8.95 7.56 -3.85
C TYR A 287 -9.35 7.50 -5.34
N GLY A 288 -10.45 8.18 -5.68
CA GLY A 288 -11.12 8.01 -6.98
C GLY A 288 -10.35 8.61 -8.17
N GLY A 289 -9.25 9.35 -7.95
CA GLY A 289 -8.44 9.94 -9.00
C GLY A 289 -9.26 10.81 -9.95
N SER A 290 -9.05 10.66 -11.26
CA SER A 290 -9.82 11.35 -12.29
C SER A 290 -11.18 10.69 -12.58
N GLY A 291 -11.70 9.88 -11.66
CA GLY A 291 -13.04 9.31 -11.70
C GLY A 291 -13.20 8.10 -12.61
N ALA A 292 -12.14 7.33 -12.88
CA ALA A 292 -12.22 6.21 -13.81
C ALA A 292 -13.30 5.19 -13.45
N ILE A 293 -13.26 4.75 -12.18
CA ILE A 293 -14.21 3.82 -11.59
C ILE A 293 -15.56 4.52 -11.36
N SER A 294 -15.55 5.70 -10.73
CA SER A 294 -16.77 6.49 -10.47
C SER A 294 -17.65 6.69 -11.70
N LEU A 295 -17.07 7.10 -12.83
CA LEU A 295 -17.82 7.34 -14.06
C LEU A 295 -18.41 6.03 -14.62
N ALA A 296 -17.67 4.92 -14.56
CA ALA A 296 -18.15 3.61 -15.01
C ALA A 296 -19.31 3.10 -14.14
N LEU A 297 -19.23 3.27 -12.82
CA LEU A 297 -20.29 2.90 -11.88
C LEU A 297 -21.54 3.75 -12.10
N ALA A 298 -21.38 5.07 -12.27
CA ALA A 298 -22.50 5.98 -12.49
C ALA A 298 -23.24 5.70 -13.81
N GLN A 299 -22.50 5.42 -14.88
CA GLN A 299 -23.07 4.97 -16.17
C GLN A 299 -23.80 3.63 -16.07
N SER A 300 -23.47 2.81 -15.07
CA SER A 300 -24.12 1.53 -14.82
C SER A 300 -25.32 1.64 -13.86
N GLY A 301 -25.62 2.84 -13.37
CA GLY A 301 -26.82 3.13 -12.58
C GLY A 301 -26.56 3.62 -11.15
N ALA A 302 -25.31 3.66 -10.68
CA ALA A 302 -24.98 4.14 -9.34
C ALA A 302 -25.10 5.67 -9.20
N GLU A 303 -25.32 6.14 -7.97
CA GLU A 303 -25.01 7.51 -7.54
C GLU A 303 -23.67 7.46 -6.80
N VAL A 304 -22.70 8.26 -7.22
CA VAL A 304 -21.32 8.14 -6.74
C VAL A 304 -20.84 9.41 -6.04
N HIS A 305 -20.32 9.27 -4.83
CA HIS A 305 -19.52 10.29 -4.16
C HIS A 305 -18.05 9.90 -4.29
N LEU A 306 -17.28 10.66 -5.06
CA LEU A 306 -15.84 10.48 -5.23
C LEU A 306 -15.08 11.36 -4.23
N VAL A 307 -14.09 10.78 -3.54
CA VAL A 307 -13.14 11.51 -2.69
C VAL A 307 -11.72 11.32 -3.23
N GLU A 308 -11.05 12.44 -3.52
CA GLU A 308 -9.69 12.49 -4.06
C GLU A 308 -8.92 13.66 -3.44
N SER A 309 -7.67 13.45 -3.04
CA SER A 309 -6.89 14.50 -2.37
C SER A 309 -6.28 15.49 -3.36
N PHE A 310 -6.04 15.09 -4.60
CA PHE A 310 -5.53 15.96 -5.66
C PHE A 310 -6.68 16.71 -6.35
N ALA A 311 -6.88 17.97 -5.96
CA ALA A 311 -8.00 18.80 -6.42
C ALA A 311 -8.19 18.86 -7.96
N PRO A 312 -7.14 18.95 -8.80
CA PRO A 312 -7.32 18.90 -10.25
C PRO A 312 -7.94 17.58 -10.76
N ALA A 313 -7.61 16.44 -10.15
CA ALA A 313 -8.20 15.16 -10.53
C ALA A 313 -9.69 15.08 -10.15
N ALA A 314 -10.05 15.52 -8.94
CA ALA A 314 -11.45 15.63 -8.51
C ALA A 314 -12.25 16.56 -9.44
N ALA A 315 -11.68 17.72 -9.82
CA ALA A 315 -12.32 18.65 -10.75
C ALA A 315 -12.53 18.06 -12.15
N HIS A 316 -11.55 17.29 -12.67
CA HIS A 316 -11.71 16.59 -13.94
C HIS A 316 -12.82 15.52 -13.89
N ALA A 317 -12.93 14.78 -12.78
CA ALA A 317 -13.99 13.80 -12.57
C ALA A 317 -15.37 14.48 -12.56
N GLU A 318 -15.52 15.57 -11.80
CA GLU A 318 -16.73 16.37 -11.72
C GLU A 318 -17.14 16.94 -13.10
N GLN A 319 -16.18 17.49 -13.85
CA GLN A 319 -16.43 18.05 -15.18
C GLN A 319 -16.86 16.96 -16.17
N ALA A 320 -16.18 15.81 -16.15
CA ALA A 320 -16.53 14.66 -17.00
C ALA A 320 -17.92 14.09 -16.65
N ALA A 321 -18.30 14.09 -15.37
CA ALA A 321 -19.62 13.66 -14.96
C ALA A 321 -20.71 14.64 -15.44
N LYS A 322 -20.49 15.95 -15.25
CA LYS A 322 -21.42 17.01 -15.68
C LYS A 322 -21.67 17.00 -17.19
N SER A 323 -20.61 16.86 -17.99
CA SER A 323 -20.75 16.80 -19.47
C SER A 323 -21.54 15.59 -19.95
N GLN A 324 -21.68 14.56 -19.11
CA GLN A 324 -22.40 13.33 -19.41
C GLN A 324 -23.74 13.20 -18.67
N GLY A 325 -24.12 14.18 -17.84
CA GLY A 325 -25.32 14.12 -17.01
C GLY A 325 -25.30 12.97 -15.98
N LEU A 326 -24.11 12.56 -15.51
CA LEU A 326 -23.96 11.45 -14.58
C LEU A 326 -24.07 11.92 -13.11
N PRO A 327 -24.70 11.13 -12.22
CA PRO A 327 -24.86 11.45 -10.81
C PRO A 327 -23.56 11.16 -10.02
N VAL A 328 -22.49 11.89 -10.34
CA VAL A 328 -21.22 11.84 -9.61
C VAL A 328 -20.98 13.19 -8.95
N ARG A 329 -20.71 13.17 -7.65
CA ARG A 329 -20.20 14.31 -6.89
C ARG A 329 -18.76 14.03 -6.49
N ALA A 330 -17.83 14.86 -6.92
CA ALA A 330 -16.43 14.79 -6.53
C ALA A 330 -16.11 15.77 -5.40
N GLU A 331 -15.27 15.33 -4.48
CA GLU A 331 -14.79 16.09 -3.34
C GLU A 331 -13.27 16.06 -3.29
N ALA A 332 -12.65 17.24 -3.34
CA ALA A 332 -11.21 17.41 -3.16
C ALA A 332 -10.87 17.41 -1.66
N ALA A 333 -10.58 16.24 -1.08
CA ALA A 333 -10.30 16.10 0.34
C ALA A 333 -9.38 14.92 0.67
N ASP A 334 -8.71 15.01 1.82
CA ASP A 334 -8.13 13.83 2.45
C ASP A 334 -9.24 12.81 2.81
N VAL A 335 -8.98 11.54 2.53
CA VAL A 335 -9.96 10.45 2.70
C VAL A 335 -10.41 10.32 4.15
N ALA A 336 -9.51 10.39 5.13
CA ALA A 336 -9.90 10.30 6.54
C ALA A 336 -10.78 11.48 6.95
N SER A 337 -10.50 12.68 6.44
CA SER A 337 -11.30 13.87 6.70
C SER A 337 -12.72 13.76 6.12
N ALA A 338 -12.87 13.24 4.90
CA ALA A 338 -14.18 12.99 4.30
C ALA A 338 -14.97 11.92 5.06
N LEU A 339 -14.30 10.82 5.44
CA LEU A 339 -14.92 9.74 6.21
C LEU A 339 -15.38 10.18 7.60
N ARG A 340 -14.63 11.06 8.30
CA ARG A 340 -15.09 11.64 9.57
C ARG A 340 -16.41 12.37 9.43
N ARG A 341 -16.55 13.20 8.38
CA ARG A 341 -17.82 13.90 8.11
C ARG A 341 -18.96 12.93 7.85
N LEU A 342 -18.73 11.87 7.07
CA LEU A 342 -19.75 10.87 6.77
C LEU A 342 -20.16 10.06 8.01
N ASP A 343 -19.21 9.73 8.87
CA ASP A 343 -19.43 9.07 10.17
C ASP A 343 -20.23 9.98 11.14
N GLU A 344 -19.87 11.25 11.25
CA GLU A 344 -20.61 12.26 12.03
C GLU A 344 -22.05 12.44 11.53
N GLN A 345 -22.25 12.39 10.20
CA GLN A 345 -23.55 12.46 9.55
C GLN A 345 -24.35 11.15 9.64
N ARG A 346 -23.75 10.07 10.17
CA ARG A 346 -24.32 8.72 10.18
C ARG A 346 -24.81 8.29 8.79
N ALA A 347 -23.98 8.54 7.79
CA ALA A 347 -24.31 8.21 6.41
C ALA A 347 -24.53 6.70 6.23
N THR A 348 -25.60 6.34 5.52
CA THR A 348 -25.81 4.98 5.00
C THR A 348 -25.39 4.91 3.54
N LEU A 349 -24.58 3.91 3.20
CA LEU A 349 -24.05 3.67 1.86
C LEU A 349 -24.30 2.22 1.44
N ASP A 350 -24.59 2.00 0.16
CA ASP A 350 -24.76 0.64 -0.36
C ASP A 350 -23.41 -0.05 -0.54
N ALA A 351 -22.40 0.71 -0.99
CA ALA A 351 -21.04 0.22 -1.14
C ALA A 351 -19.98 1.30 -0.97
N VAL A 352 -18.78 0.87 -0.63
CA VAL A 352 -17.55 1.67 -0.70
C VAL A 352 -16.60 0.99 -1.69
N VAL A 353 -16.03 1.75 -2.61
CA VAL A 353 -14.90 1.33 -3.44
C VAL A 353 -13.64 2.00 -2.93
N VAL A 354 -12.55 1.23 -2.82
CA VAL A 354 -11.25 1.72 -2.37
C VAL A 354 -10.21 1.35 -3.41
N ASN A 355 -9.46 2.32 -3.92
CA ASN A 355 -8.32 2.10 -4.82
C ASN A 355 -7.09 2.90 -4.34
N PRO A 356 -6.49 2.49 -3.21
CA PRO A 356 -5.49 3.30 -2.52
C PRO A 356 -4.13 3.27 -3.24
N PRO A 357 -3.21 4.18 -2.89
CA PRO A 357 -1.81 4.09 -3.32
C PRO A 357 -1.14 2.80 -2.80
N ARG A 358 0.08 2.48 -3.28
CA ARG A 358 0.84 1.27 -2.91
C ARG A 358 0.98 1.04 -1.39
N ARG A 359 0.98 2.09 -0.57
CA ARG A 359 1.02 2.01 0.90
C ARG A 359 -0.27 1.47 1.53
N GLY A 360 -1.32 1.24 0.75
CA GLY A 360 -2.64 0.81 1.19
C GLY A 360 -3.47 1.93 1.81
N MET A 361 -4.54 1.53 2.50
CA MET A 361 -5.49 2.41 3.17
C MET A 361 -4.99 2.73 4.59
N SER A 362 -5.07 4.01 4.98
CA SER A 362 -4.60 4.40 6.31
C SER A 362 -5.40 3.70 7.41
N PRO A 363 -4.78 3.40 8.58
CA PRO A 363 -5.49 2.76 9.70
C PRO A 363 -6.74 3.52 10.12
N VAL A 364 -6.64 4.86 10.19
CA VAL A 364 -7.75 5.76 10.52
C VAL A 364 -8.89 5.65 9.50
N ALA A 365 -8.58 5.58 8.21
CA ALA A 365 -9.61 5.46 7.19
C ALA A 365 -10.33 4.09 7.27
N ARG A 366 -9.60 3.00 7.58
CA ARG A 366 -10.20 1.66 7.79
C ARG A 366 -11.20 1.66 8.95
N GLU A 367 -10.80 2.25 10.08
CA GLU A 367 -11.65 2.43 11.27
C GLU A 367 -12.92 3.24 10.94
N LEU A 368 -12.78 4.37 10.27
CA LEU A 368 -13.92 5.22 9.93
C LEU A 368 -14.88 4.55 8.94
N VAL A 369 -14.38 3.84 7.93
CA VAL A 369 -15.24 3.05 7.03
C VAL A 369 -16.00 1.98 7.79
N ALA A 370 -15.39 1.33 8.78
CA ALA A 370 -16.07 0.29 9.54
C ALA A 370 -17.23 0.83 10.42
N ARG A 371 -17.13 2.09 10.85
CA ARG A 371 -18.14 2.81 11.65
C ARG A 371 -19.30 3.33 10.82
N ILE A 372 -19.11 3.56 9.52
CA ILE A 372 -20.16 3.94 8.58
C ILE A 372 -21.10 2.75 8.31
N ASP A 373 -22.39 3.01 8.13
CA ASP A 373 -23.37 1.98 7.75
C ASP A 373 -23.22 1.62 6.27
N VAL A 374 -22.26 0.72 6.00
CA VAL A 374 -21.98 0.15 4.68
C VAL A 374 -22.10 -1.38 4.69
N ALA A 375 -22.74 -1.93 3.65
CA ALA A 375 -22.93 -3.38 3.50
C ALA A 375 -21.72 -4.08 2.85
N THR A 376 -21.15 -3.46 1.81
CA THR A 376 -20.09 -4.06 0.98
C THR A 376 -18.95 -3.08 0.74
N ILE A 377 -17.71 -3.55 0.85
CA ILE A 377 -16.51 -2.80 0.46
C ILE A 377 -15.83 -3.57 -0.69
N ALA A 378 -15.62 -2.92 -1.82
CA ALA A 378 -14.77 -3.44 -2.89
C ALA A 378 -13.40 -2.76 -2.83
N TYR A 379 -12.37 -3.53 -2.53
CA TYR A 379 -10.99 -3.06 -2.40
C TYR A 379 -10.19 -3.48 -3.64
N VAL A 380 -9.65 -2.51 -4.36
CA VAL A 380 -8.75 -2.68 -5.51
C VAL A 380 -7.33 -2.34 -5.06
N SER A 381 -6.37 -3.24 -5.26
CA SER A 381 -4.98 -3.03 -4.83
C SER A 381 -3.97 -3.51 -5.86
N CYS A 382 -2.97 -2.68 -6.12
CA CYS A 382 -1.78 -3.04 -6.90
C CYS A 382 -0.65 -3.65 -6.05
N ASP A 383 -0.80 -3.69 -4.71
CA ASP A 383 0.19 -4.26 -3.79
C ASP A 383 -0.47 -5.35 -2.92
N PRO A 384 -0.09 -6.62 -3.10
CA PRO A 384 -0.67 -7.74 -2.34
C PRO A 384 -0.36 -7.71 -0.84
N ASP A 385 0.77 -7.11 -0.43
CA ASP A 385 1.20 -7.11 0.97
C ASP A 385 0.40 -6.09 1.79
N THR A 386 0.21 -4.88 1.26
CA THR A 386 -0.65 -3.88 1.91
C THR A 386 -2.12 -4.28 1.85
N LEU A 387 -2.56 -4.94 0.77
CA LEU A 387 -3.89 -5.53 0.72
C LEU A 387 -4.09 -6.54 1.85
N ALA A 388 -3.21 -7.52 2.00
CA ALA A 388 -3.32 -8.55 3.05
C ALA A 388 -3.33 -7.94 4.46
N ARG A 389 -2.45 -6.96 4.73
CA ARG A 389 -2.44 -6.20 5.99
C ARG A 389 -3.78 -5.51 6.26
N ASP A 390 -4.35 -4.87 5.25
CA ASP A 390 -5.59 -4.11 5.38
C ASP A 390 -6.79 -5.04 5.60
N LEU A 391 -6.85 -6.17 4.88
CA LEU A 391 -7.86 -7.21 5.07
C LEU A 391 -7.81 -7.83 6.47
N ASP A 392 -6.61 -8.09 7.00
CA ASP A 392 -6.44 -8.58 8.37
C ASP A 392 -6.96 -7.57 9.41
N HIS A 393 -6.75 -6.27 9.19
CA HIS A 393 -7.33 -5.25 10.05
C HIS A 393 -8.86 -5.20 9.92
N PHE A 394 -9.40 -5.20 8.69
CA PHE A 394 -10.84 -5.23 8.45
C PHE A 394 -11.54 -6.45 9.07
N SER A 395 -10.89 -7.61 9.12
CA SER A 395 -11.36 -8.80 9.84
C SER A 395 -11.66 -8.49 11.31
N ARG A 396 -10.73 -7.80 12.01
CA ARG A 396 -10.93 -7.35 13.39
C ARG A 396 -12.00 -6.25 13.53
N LEU A 397 -12.31 -5.54 12.46
CA LEU A 397 -13.40 -4.55 12.39
C LEU A 397 -14.74 -5.18 11.98
N GLY A 398 -14.79 -6.50 11.79
CA GLY A 398 -16.00 -7.26 11.51
C GLY A 398 -16.36 -7.40 10.02
N PHE A 399 -15.37 -7.23 9.14
CA PHE A 399 -15.50 -7.44 7.71
C PHE A 399 -14.69 -8.64 7.24
N GLY A 400 -15.33 -9.56 6.51
CA GLY A 400 -14.71 -10.76 5.98
C GLY A 400 -14.55 -10.70 4.47
N CYS A 401 -13.44 -11.24 3.96
CA CYS A 401 -13.24 -11.52 2.55
C CYS A 401 -13.25 -13.03 2.33
N GLN A 402 -13.93 -13.51 1.29
CA GLN A 402 -13.94 -14.93 0.93
C GLN A 402 -13.06 -15.24 -0.28
N THR A 403 -12.93 -14.28 -1.20
CA THR A 403 -12.29 -14.52 -2.49
C THR A 403 -11.51 -13.30 -2.95
N LEU A 404 -10.30 -13.53 -3.44
CA LEU A 404 -9.45 -12.56 -4.12
C LEU A 404 -9.43 -12.83 -5.62
N ARG A 405 -9.59 -11.76 -6.39
CA ARG A 405 -9.62 -11.80 -7.85
C ARG A 405 -8.43 -11.04 -8.42
N PRO A 406 -7.30 -11.71 -8.65
CA PRO A 406 -6.15 -11.06 -9.25
C PRO A 406 -6.34 -10.88 -10.77
N LEU A 407 -5.81 -9.78 -11.30
CA LEU A 407 -5.82 -9.39 -12.71
C LEU A 407 -4.41 -9.00 -13.15
N ASP A 408 -4.06 -9.40 -14.36
CA ASP A 408 -2.81 -8.99 -14.99
C ASP A 408 -2.96 -7.63 -15.67
N MET A 409 -2.85 -6.54 -14.91
CA MET A 409 -2.94 -5.17 -15.45
C MET A 409 -1.73 -4.77 -16.30
N ILE A 410 -0.57 -5.40 -16.09
CA ILE A 410 0.70 -5.06 -16.74
C ILE A 410 1.43 -6.37 -17.10
N PRO A 411 1.10 -6.99 -18.25
CA PRO A 411 1.78 -8.19 -18.72
C PRO A 411 3.28 -8.00 -18.84
N LEU A 412 4.04 -9.10 -18.68
CA LEU A 412 5.51 -9.16 -18.77
C LEU A 412 6.25 -8.47 -17.60
N THR A 413 5.51 -7.96 -16.61
CA THR A 413 6.04 -7.52 -15.31
C THR A 413 5.51 -8.41 -14.19
N ASP A 414 6.09 -8.32 -13.01
CA ASP A 414 5.66 -9.04 -11.83
C ASP A 414 4.44 -8.39 -11.14
N GLU A 415 4.02 -7.19 -11.57
CA GLU A 415 2.90 -6.43 -10.99
C GLU A 415 1.57 -7.18 -11.13
N VAL A 416 0.74 -7.15 -10.09
CA VAL A 416 -0.57 -7.81 -10.05
C VAL A 416 -1.57 -6.89 -9.36
N GLU A 417 -2.71 -6.68 -10.01
CA GLU A 417 -3.83 -5.96 -9.42
C GLU A 417 -4.78 -6.99 -8.79
N THR A 418 -5.34 -6.73 -7.62
CA THR A 418 -6.22 -7.66 -6.94
C THR A 418 -7.47 -6.96 -6.45
N ILE A 419 -8.63 -7.52 -6.76
CA ILE A 419 -9.92 -7.08 -6.23
C ILE A 419 -10.34 -8.01 -5.10
N ALA A 420 -10.66 -7.43 -3.94
CA ALA A 420 -11.24 -8.11 -2.79
C ALA A 420 -12.63 -7.54 -2.50
N VAL A 421 -13.59 -8.40 -2.17
CA VAL A 421 -14.90 -7.96 -1.68
C VAL A 421 -15.03 -8.32 -0.22
N LEU A 422 -15.31 -7.31 0.60
CA LEU A 422 -15.51 -7.44 2.01
C LEU A 422 -16.99 -7.24 2.35
N ARG A 423 -17.51 -8.11 3.22
CA ARG A 423 -18.87 -8.04 3.74
C ARG A 423 -18.86 -8.12 5.26
N ARG A 424 -19.88 -7.56 5.90
CA ARG A 424 -20.02 -7.67 7.36
C ARG A 424 -20.20 -9.13 7.77
N ILE A 425 -19.34 -9.61 8.66
CA ILE A 425 -19.38 -10.95 9.27
C ILE A 425 -19.48 -10.89 10.80
N GLY A 426 -19.42 -9.69 11.38
CA GLY A 426 -19.36 -9.47 12.81
C GLY A 426 -17.92 -9.52 13.33
N VAL A 427 -17.67 -8.78 14.42
CA VAL A 427 -16.33 -8.67 15.02
C VAL A 427 -15.94 -9.99 15.70
N PRO A 428 -14.83 -10.65 15.30
CA PRO A 428 -14.40 -11.94 15.85
C PRO A 428 -13.83 -11.81 17.27
N THR A 429 -13.79 -12.92 18.02
CA THR A 429 -13.04 -13.01 19.29
C THR A 429 -11.52 -12.91 19.03
N PRO A 430 -10.70 -12.56 20.04
CA PRO A 430 -9.26 -12.62 19.91
C PRO A 430 -8.77 -14.06 20.04
N LYS A 431 -7.56 -14.33 19.53
CA LYS A 431 -6.89 -15.62 19.73
C LYS A 431 -6.46 -15.75 21.18
N VAL A 432 -6.87 -16.83 21.83
CA VAL A 432 -6.50 -17.18 23.20
C VAL A 432 -5.21 -17.99 23.17
N ALA A 433 -4.15 -17.48 23.78
CA ALA A 433 -2.85 -18.14 23.90
C ALA A 433 -2.75 -18.96 25.20
N TYR A 434 -3.44 -18.51 26.26
CA TYR A 434 -3.56 -19.22 27.53
C TYR A 434 -4.88 -18.85 28.22
N GLU A 435 -5.48 -19.80 28.92
CA GLU A 435 -6.68 -19.59 29.71
C GLU A 435 -6.69 -20.50 30.94
N ASP A 436 -7.17 -19.98 32.05
CA ASP A 436 -7.63 -20.75 33.21
C ASP A 436 -8.78 -20.04 33.95
N GLU A 437 -9.03 -20.45 35.20
CA GLU A 437 -10.10 -19.90 36.04
C GLU A 437 -9.93 -18.42 36.41
N GLU A 438 -8.69 -17.91 36.43
CA GLU A 438 -8.41 -16.53 36.87
C GLU A 438 -8.09 -15.59 35.70
N ILE A 439 -7.42 -16.07 34.65
CA ILE A 439 -6.88 -15.22 33.58
C ILE A 439 -7.11 -15.75 32.16
N LEU A 440 -7.03 -14.81 31.21
CA LEU A 440 -6.87 -15.03 29.79
C LEU A 440 -5.58 -14.33 29.33
N VAL A 441 -4.75 -15.00 28.55
CA VAL A 441 -3.71 -14.34 27.76
C VAL A 441 -4.12 -14.42 26.31
N VAL A 442 -4.31 -13.25 25.69
CA VAL A 442 -4.84 -13.12 24.34
C VAL A 442 -3.89 -12.33 23.45
N GLU A 443 -3.96 -12.56 22.14
CA GLU A 443 -3.20 -11.80 21.15
C GLU A 443 -3.95 -10.54 20.72
N LYS A 444 -3.34 -9.37 20.94
CA LYS A 444 -3.81 -8.09 20.43
C LYS A 444 -3.27 -7.80 19.04
N GLY A 445 -4.15 -7.38 18.13
CA GLY A 445 -3.76 -6.89 16.82
C GLY A 445 -3.05 -5.53 16.89
N ALA A 446 -2.43 -5.15 15.78
CA ALA A 446 -2.06 -3.77 15.55
C ALA A 446 -3.29 -2.91 15.23
N HIS A 447 -3.18 -1.60 15.47
CA HIS A 447 -4.25 -0.60 15.25
C HIS A 447 -5.50 -0.83 16.10
N GLU A 448 -5.39 -1.67 17.13
CA GLU A 448 -6.47 -2.03 18.03
C GLU A 448 -6.14 -1.52 19.44
N PRO A 449 -7.00 -0.71 20.08
CA PRO A 449 -6.78 -0.31 21.46
C PRO A 449 -7.03 -1.49 22.41
N THR A 450 -6.29 -1.55 23.51
CA THR A 450 -6.48 -2.60 24.53
C THR A 450 -7.86 -2.48 25.19
N SER A 451 -8.26 -1.25 25.54
CA SER A 451 -9.56 -0.93 26.15
C SER A 451 -10.39 -0.04 25.20
N PRO A 452 -11.72 0.01 25.34
CA PRO A 452 -12.56 0.84 24.49
C PRO A 452 -12.13 2.31 24.48
N GLN A 453 -12.06 2.90 23.29
CA GLN A 453 -11.74 4.30 23.05
C GLN A 453 -12.68 4.79 21.95
N GLY A 454 -13.31 5.96 22.12
CA GLY A 454 -14.43 6.41 21.26
C GLY A 454 -14.06 6.65 19.79
N GLU A 455 -12.78 6.76 19.47
CA GLU A 455 -12.27 6.97 18.10
C GLU A 455 -12.08 5.66 17.31
N TYR A 456 -12.13 4.50 17.96
CA TYR A 456 -11.98 3.18 17.33
C TYR A 456 -13.31 2.43 17.31
N ALA A 457 -13.56 1.66 16.26
CA ALA A 457 -14.78 0.86 16.10
C ALA A 457 -14.84 -0.33 17.08
N SER A 458 -13.69 -0.77 17.60
CA SER A 458 -13.56 -1.94 18.46
C SER A 458 -12.34 -1.82 19.39
N SER A 459 -12.20 -2.79 20.29
CA SER A 459 -11.06 -2.95 21.19
C SER A 459 -10.86 -4.42 21.55
N LEU A 460 -9.66 -4.76 22.03
CA LEU A 460 -9.34 -6.10 22.48
C LEU A 460 -10.33 -6.59 23.57
N VAL A 461 -10.62 -5.75 24.56
CA VAL A 461 -11.56 -6.09 25.65
C VAL A 461 -12.96 -6.34 25.10
N GLN A 462 -13.48 -5.50 24.18
CA GLN A 462 -14.80 -5.74 23.58
C GLN A 462 -14.87 -7.08 22.84
N ARG A 463 -13.79 -7.48 22.18
CA ARG A 463 -13.70 -8.79 21.51
C ARG A 463 -13.57 -9.94 22.49
N ALA A 464 -12.73 -9.78 23.52
CA ALA A 464 -12.50 -10.80 24.54
C ALA A 464 -13.76 -11.11 25.35
N ARG A 465 -14.61 -10.11 25.61
CA ARG A 465 -15.90 -10.29 26.30
C ARG A 465 -16.92 -11.18 25.57
N LYS A 466 -16.67 -11.49 24.29
CA LYS A 466 -17.47 -12.44 23.51
C LYS A 466 -17.02 -13.89 23.69
N LEU A 467 -15.87 -14.13 24.35
CA LEU A 467 -15.44 -15.48 24.70
C LEU A 467 -16.32 -16.04 25.83
N PRO A 468 -16.47 -17.37 25.92
CA PRO A 468 -17.09 -18.02 27.07
C PRO A 468 -16.42 -17.59 28.38
N ASP A 469 -17.20 -17.40 29.44
CA ASP A 469 -16.73 -17.05 30.79
C ASP A 469 -15.81 -15.81 30.88
N ALA A 470 -15.95 -14.89 29.92
CA ALA A 470 -15.10 -13.71 29.77
C ALA A 470 -15.85 -12.37 29.80
N ALA A 471 -17.14 -12.35 30.18
CA ALA A 471 -17.98 -11.15 30.11
C ALA A 471 -17.42 -9.96 30.93
N ASP A 472 -16.76 -10.25 32.05
CA ASP A 472 -16.24 -9.25 32.99
C ASP A 472 -14.73 -9.02 32.88
N VAL A 473 -14.10 -9.45 31.78
CA VAL A 473 -12.65 -9.34 31.65
C VAL A 473 -12.14 -7.90 31.74
N VAL A 474 -11.02 -7.74 32.45
CA VAL A 474 -10.32 -6.46 32.64
C VAL A 474 -8.83 -6.64 32.34
N PRO A 475 -8.16 -5.71 31.64
CA PRO A 475 -6.73 -5.81 31.38
C PRO A 475 -5.90 -5.75 32.66
N VAL A 476 -4.97 -6.70 32.81
CA VAL A 476 -3.93 -6.67 33.85
C VAL A 476 -2.84 -5.68 33.46
N HIS A 477 -2.41 -5.73 32.20
CA HIS A 477 -1.53 -4.73 31.58
C HIS A 477 -2.08 -4.26 30.24
N ARG A 478 -1.50 -3.18 29.71
CA ARG A 478 -1.86 -2.63 28.40
C ARG A 478 -0.61 -2.50 27.54
N ILE A 479 -0.81 -2.61 26.23
CA ILE A 479 0.19 -2.23 25.22
C ILE A 479 -0.43 -1.21 24.27
N ASP A 480 0.42 -0.39 23.66
CA ASP A 480 -0.01 0.72 22.79
C ASP A 480 -0.86 0.23 21.61
N VAL A 481 -1.69 1.11 21.05
CA VAL A 481 -2.55 0.83 19.88
C VAL A 481 -1.76 0.22 18.73
N GLY A 482 -0.62 0.83 18.35
CA GLY A 482 0.27 0.35 17.29
C GLY A 482 1.13 -0.87 17.67
N THR A 483 1.14 -1.30 18.94
CA THR A 483 1.91 -2.45 19.40
C THR A 483 1.04 -3.70 19.40
N SER A 484 1.52 -4.76 18.74
CA SER A 484 0.85 -6.07 18.68
C SER A 484 1.35 -7.03 19.76
N GLY A 485 0.65 -8.14 20.00
CA GLY A 485 1.15 -9.26 20.82
C GLY A 485 0.37 -9.51 22.11
N LEU A 486 1.01 -10.18 23.06
CA LEU A 486 0.33 -10.74 24.23
C LEU A 486 -0.16 -9.68 25.23
N VAL A 487 -1.43 -9.81 25.60
CA VAL A 487 -2.08 -9.04 26.67
C VAL A 487 -2.75 -10.01 27.64
N MET A 488 -2.50 -9.82 28.94
CA MET A 488 -3.13 -10.57 30.01
C MET A 488 -4.39 -9.82 30.46
N LEU A 489 -5.50 -10.53 30.52
CA LEU A 489 -6.78 -10.08 31.04
C LEU A 489 -7.12 -10.95 32.26
N ALA A 490 -7.57 -10.32 33.33
CA ALA A 490 -8.18 -11.03 34.46
C ALA A 490 -9.65 -11.29 34.13
N LYS A 491 -10.17 -12.49 34.43
CA LYS A 491 -11.58 -12.84 34.21
C LYS A 491 -12.53 -12.01 35.05
N LYS A 492 -12.06 -11.50 36.19
CA LYS A 492 -12.83 -10.64 37.10
C LYS A 492 -12.03 -9.43 37.57
N PRO A 493 -12.66 -8.26 37.82
CA PRO A 493 -11.98 -7.04 38.25
C PRO A 493 -11.17 -7.20 39.54
N GLU A 494 -11.66 -7.96 40.52
CA GLU A 494 -11.03 -8.16 41.83
C GLU A 494 -9.68 -8.91 41.75
N LEU A 495 -9.43 -9.62 40.65
CA LEU A 495 -8.17 -10.36 40.43
C LEU A 495 -7.05 -9.47 39.89
N VAL A 496 -7.38 -8.27 39.37
CA VAL A 496 -6.41 -7.39 38.69
C VAL A 496 -5.22 -7.01 39.58
N PRO A 497 -5.38 -6.54 40.84
CA PRO A 497 -4.24 -6.11 41.66
C PRO A 497 -3.22 -7.25 41.90
N ARG A 498 -3.71 -8.46 42.15
CA ARG A 498 -2.87 -9.65 42.35
C ARG A 498 -2.06 -9.97 41.10
N TRP A 499 -2.70 -9.98 39.93
CA TRP A 499 -2.02 -10.29 38.67
C TRP A 499 -1.10 -9.16 38.19
N GLN A 500 -1.39 -7.91 38.54
CA GLN A 500 -0.47 -6.79 38.35
C GLN A 500 0.79 -6.94 39.19
N GLN A 501 0.66 -7.39 40.44
CA GLN A 501 1.81 -7.71 41.29
C GLN A 501 2.64 -8.85 40.70
N VAL A 502 2.00 -9.90 40.17
CA VAL A 502 2.69 -11.01 39.48
C VAL A 502 3.49 -10.49 38.28
N LEU A 503 2.88 -9.70 37.38
CA LEU A 503 3.57 -9.15 36.21
C LEU A 503 4.59 -8.04 36.52
N GLY A 504 4.55 -7.49 37.73
CA GLY A 504 5.50 -6.51 38.25
C GLY A 504 6.67 -7.12 39.04
N ALA A 505 6.63 -8.42 39.33
CA ALA A 505 7.69 -9.10 40.06
C ALA A 505 8.98 -9.19 39.25
N GLU A 506 10.13 -9.23 39.92
CA GLU A 506 11.45 -9.35 39.25
C GLU A 506 11.59 -10.67 38.47
N THR A 507 10.84 -11.69 38.88
CA THR A 507 10.79 -12.97 38.16
C THR A 507 9.98 -12.85 36.87
N ALA A 508 9.05 -11.91 36.73
CA ALA A 508 8.25 -11.77 35.52
C ALA A 508 9.01 -11.07 34.38
N ARG A 509 8.75 -11.48 33.14
CA ARG A 509 9.37 -10.88 31.96
C ARG A 509 8.33 -10.63 30.87
N LYS A 510 8.29 -9.40 30.38
CA LYS A 510 7.62 -9.02 29.14
C LYS A 510 8.68 -8.88 28.06
N ILE A 511 8.67 -9.75 27.08
CA ILE A 511 9.68 -9.77 26.02
C ILE A 511 9.05 -9.23 24.74
N PHE A 512 9.72 -8.28 24.12
CA PHE A 512 9.33 -7.65 22.88
C PHE A 512 10.35 -7.92 21.78
N VAL A 513 9.87 -7.97 20.54
CA VAL A 513 10.70 -7.79 19.35
C VAL A 513 10.46 -6.39 18.81
N ALA A 514 11.53 -5.64 18.57
CA ALA A 514 11.49 -4.27 18.08
C ALA A 514 12.38 -4.09 16.84
N GLY A 515 11.88 -3.40 15.82
CA GLY A 515 12.71 -2.88 14.73
C GLY A 515 13.22 -1.49 15.10
N ALA A 516 14.54 -1.30 15.18
CA ALA A 516 15.16 -0.06 15.64
C ALA A 516 15.99 0.60 14.53
N ARG A 517 15.93 1.93 14.44
CA ARG A 517 16.68 2.70 13.46
C ARG A 517 18.20 2.53 13.67
N GLY A 518 18.95 2.29 12.59
CA GLY A 518 20.40 2.13 12.65
C GLY A 518 20.83 0.82 13.32
N VAL A 519 22.14 0.66 13.48
CA VAL A 519 22.74 -0.55 14.05
C VAL A 519 23.16 -0.28 15.50
N THR A 520 22.38 -0.79 16.44
CA THR A 520 22.67 -0.73 17.89
C THR A 520 23.91 -1.57 18.25
N PRO A 521 24.50 -1.41 19.44
CA PRO A 521 25.34 -2.44 20.05
C PRO A 521 24.66 -3.83 20.08
N SER A 522 25.44 -4.90 20.21
CA SER A 522 24.93 -6.27 20.19
C SER A 522 24.07 -6.63 21.42
N LYS A 523 24.33 -6.00 22.57
CA LYS A 523 23.53 -6.05 23.79
C LYS A 523 23.74 -4.78 24.61
N GLY A 524 22.77 -4.42 25.45
CA GLY A 524 22.90 -3.27 26.35
C GLY A 524 21.74 -3.14 27.33
N ALA A 525 21.92 -2.28 28.33
CA ALA A 525 20.87 -1.86 29.24
C ALA A 525 20.73 -0.32 29.20
N ILE A 526 19.51 0.16 29.02
CA ILE A 526 19.18 1.58 28.99
C ILE A 526 18.48 1.90 30.31
N THR A 527 19.18 2.61 31.20
CA THR A 527 18.63 3.08 32.47
C THR A 527 18.42 4.59 32.37
N ARG A 528 17.16 5.01 32.30
CA ARG A 528 16.77 6.41 32.23
C ARG A 528 15.39 6.56 32.87
N ASP A 529 15.26 7.52 33.77
CA ASP A 529 13.98 7.80 34.40
C ASP A 529 12.99 8.35 33.37
N LEU A 530 11.72 7.99 33.53
CA LEU A 530 10.65 8.37 32.64
C LEU A 530 9.62 9.21 33.38
N ARG A 531 9.35 10.39 32.83
CA ARG A 531 8.28 11.26 33.30
C ARG A 531 6.90 10.68 32.96
N GLU A 532 6.04 10.57 33.97
CA GLU A 532 4.61 10.23 33.89
C GLU A 532 3.85 11.13 34.86
N ASP A 533 2.76 11.76 34.43
CA ASP A 533 1.93 12.65 35.27
C ASP A 533 2.73 13.69 36.08
N GLY A 534 3.75 14.26 35.44
CA GLY A 534 4.64 15.26 36.06
C GLY A 534 5.72 14.70 36.99
N LYS A 535 5.73 13.41 37.31
CA LYS A 535 6.69 12.75 38.21
C LYS A 535 7.69 11.88 37.45
N MET A 536 8.92 11.80 37.96
CA MET A 536 9.96 10.93 37.40
C MET A 536 9.90 9.56 38.05
N TYR A 537 9.92 8.51 37.22
CA TYR A 537 9.93 7.13 37.68
C TYR A 537 11.15 6.40 37.13
N PRO A 538 11.85 5.61 37.97
CA PRO A 538 12.96 4.80 37.50
C PRO A 538 12.48 3.80 36.46
N ALA A 539 13.23 3.70 35.37
CA ALA A 539 12.97 2.76 34.31
C ALA A 539 14.28 2.21 33.72
N ARG A 540 14.26 0.91 33.43
CA ARG A 540 15.36 0.18 32.82
C ARG A 540 14.86 -0.79 31.77
N THR A 541 15.52 -0.77 30.62
CA THR A 541 15.19 -1.61 29.46
C THR A 541 16.45 -2.33 29.00
N ARG A 542 16.44 -3.65 29.02
CA ARG A 542 17.53 -4.48 28.46
C ARG A 542 17.22 -4.83 27.01
N TYR A 543 18.24 -4.88 26.16
CA TYR A 543 18.08 -5.34 24.79
C TYR A 543 19.25 -6.20 24.30
N ARG A 544 18.96 -7.01 23.29
CA ARG A 544 19.93 -7.81 22.53
C ARG A 544 19.58 -7.72 21.05
N ARG A 545 20.57 -7.42 20.21
CA ARG A 545 20.40 -7.39 18.76
C ARG A 545 20.37 -8.82 18.22
N LEU A 546 19.29 -9.16 17.54
CA LEU A 546 19.04 -10.46 16.92
C LEU A 546 19.57 -10.52 15.50
N ALA A 547 19.37 -9.45 14.73
CA ALA A 547 19.79 -9.33 13.34
C ALA A 547 19.97 -7.87 12.93
N VAL A 548 20.56 -7.66 11.75
CA VAL A 548 20.57 -6.37 11.05
C VAL A 548 19.87 -6.56 9.70
N ALA A 549 18.90 -5.72 9.41
CA ALA A 549 18.07 -5.75 8.22
C ALA A 549 18.13 -4.37 7.53
N SER A 550 18.71 -4.30 6.32
CA SER A 550 18.88 -3.04 5.57
C SER A 550 19.49 -1.89 6.40
N GLY A 551 20.49 -2.17 7.25
CA GLY A 551 21.13 -1.16 8.12
C GLY A 551 20.36 -0.81 9.40
N HIS A 552 19.31 -1.57 9.73
CA HIS A 552 18.49 -1.39 10.93
C HIS A 552 18.54 -2.62 11.84
N SER A 553 18.54 -2.42 13.16
CA SER A 553 18.57 -3.51 14.14
C SER A 553 17.20 -4.16 14.33
N VAL A 554 17.16 -5.48 14.35
CA VAL A 554 16.06 -6.24 14.95
C VAL A 554 16.49 -6.60 16.37
N LEU A 555 15.75 -6.12 17.36
CA LEU A 555 16.08 -6.24 18.77
C LEU A 555 15.10 -7.14 19.48
N ARG A 556 15.63 -7.91 20.42
CA ARG A 556 14.87 -8.42 21.56
C ARG A 556 14.99 -7.41 22.70
N VAL A 557 13.87 -7.04 23.31
CA VAL A 557 13.80 -5.98 24.30
C VAL A 557 12.98 -6.43 25.52
N VAL A 558 13.47 -6.13 26.73
CA VAL A 558 12.85 -6.48 28.01
C VAL A 558 12.79 -5.23 28.89
N PRO A 559 11.63 -4.55 28.98
CA PRO A 559 11.41 -3.50 29.97
C PRO A 559 11.14 -4.11 31.35
N GLU A 560 11.82 -3.61 32.39
CA GLU A 560 11.70 -4.16 33.76
C GLU A 560 10.47 -3.61 34.50
N GLN A 561 10.23 -2.30 34.46
CA GLN A 561 9.15 -1.65 35.23
C GLN A 561 7.85 -1.51 34.42
N GLY A 562 7.92 -1.49 33.08
CA GLY A 562 6.73 -1.43 32.21
C GLY A 562 6.00 -0.09 32.19
N ARG A 563 6.74 1.02 32.10
CA ARG A 563 6.22 2.40 32.00
C ARG A 563 5.61 2.71 30.63
N THR A 564 4.85 3.78 30.56
CA THR A 564 4.22 4.33 29.34
C THR A 564 5.26 4.60 28.27
N HIS A 565 5.11 3.93 27.12
CA HIS A 565 6.01 4.01 25.98
C HIS A 565 7.49 3.71 26.31
N GLN A 566 7.78 2.95 27.38
CA GLN A 566 9.14 2.80 27.91
C GLN A 566 10.16 2.36 26.85
N VAL A 567 9.86 1.29 26.11
CA VAL A 567 10.75 0.75 25.05
C VAL A 567 11.02 1.81 23.99
N ARG A 568 9.98 2.50 23.54
CA ARG A 568 10.03 3.52 22.48
C ARG A 568 10.88 4.72 22.91
N ARG A 569 10.63 5.25 24.11
CA ARG A 569 11.39 6.37 24.71
C ARG A 569 12.85 6.02 24.97
N HIS A 570 13.13 4.84 25.51
CA HIS A 570 14.49 4.41 25.80
C HIS A 570 15.32 4.25 24.52
N LEU A 571 14.77 3.59 23.50
CA LEU A 571 15.44 3.39 22.23
C LEU A 571 15.68 4.71 21.49
N ALA A 572 14.71 5.63 21.53
CA ALA A 572 14.88 6.99 21.00
C ALA A 572 15.99 7.76 21.74
N ALA A 573 16.03 7.68 23.08
CA ALA A 573 17.03 8.38 23.90
C ALA A 573 18.48 7.96 23.62
N ILE A 574 18.72 6.76 23.07
CA ILE A 574 20.04 6.30 22.65
C ILE A 574 20.28 6.43 21.14
N GLY A 575 19.47 7.21 20.42
CA GLY A 575 19.63 7.48 18.99
C GLY A 575 19.13 6.37 18.05
N HIS A 576 18.45 5.35 18.59
CA HIS A 576 17.95 4.18 17.85
C HIS A 576 16.43 4.02 17.96
N PRO A 577 15.63 5.05 17.62
CA PRO A 577 14.18 4.99 17.82
C PRO A 577 13.53 3.84 17.05
N VAL A 578 12.38 3.39 17.56
CA VAL A 578 11.61 2.29 16.95
C VAL A 578 11.10 2.73 15.56
N LEU A 579 11.24 1.85 14.57
CA LEU A 579 10.75 2.07 13.20
C LEU A 579 9.22 2.16 13.19
N GLY A 580 8.68 3.10 12.42
CA GLY A 580 7.23 3.32 12.31
C GLY A 580 6.60 3.98 13.54
N ASP A 581 7.41 4.48 14.47
CA ASP A 581 6.93 5.25 15.63
C ASP A 581 6.71 6.72 15.25
N ASP A 582 5.46 7.18 15.19
CA ASP A 582 5.16 8.56 14.79
C ASP A 582 5.49 9.61 15.87
N ARG A 583 5.64 9.20 17.13
CA ARG A 583 5.84 10.13 18.27
C ARG A 583 7.30 10.29 18.63
N TYR A 584 8.05 9.20 18.69
CA TYR A 584 9.47 9.21 19.08
C TYR A 584 10.41 8.76 17.94
N GLY A 585 9.86 8.49 16.76
CA GLY A 585 10.61 7.99 15.60
C GLY A 585 11.23 9.07 14.73
N HIS A 586 11.82 8.61 13.63
CA HIS A 586 12.46 9.46 12.65
C HIS A 586 11.61 9.51 11.37
N ALA A 587 10.91 10.62 11.15
CA ALA A 587 9.88 10.75 10.11
C ALA A 587 10.38 10.37 8.68
N PRO A 588 11.59 10.77 8.22
CA PRO A 588 12.08 10.33 6.91
C PRO A 588 12.26 8.81 6.80
N THR A 589 12.73 8.16 7.87
CA THR A 589 12.90 6.69 7.89
C THR A 589 11.53 6.01 7.94
N ASN A 590 10.60 6.51 8.74
CA ASN A 590 9.25 5.96 8.80
C ASN A 590 8.56 6.04 7.43
N ARG A 591 8.66 7.18 6.74
CA ARG A 591 8.11 7.35 5.39
C ARG A 591 8.70 6.34 4.40
N PHE A 592 10.02 6.11 4.45
CA PHE A 592 10.66 5.10 3.62
C PHE A 592 10.10 3.70 3.90
N PHE A 593 9.97 3.31 5.17
CA PHE A 593 9.45 1.99 5.56
C PHE A 593 7.95 1.82 5.27
N GLU A 594 7.16 2.89 5.37
CA GLU A 594 5.75 2.89 4.98
C GLU A 594 5.62 2.67 3.47
N GLU A 595 6.35 3.45 2.66
CA GLU A 595 6.26 3.44 1.21
C GLU A 595 6.91 2.23 0.54
N LYS A 596 8.02 1.73 1.09
CA LYS A 596 8.83 0.65 0.49
C LYS A 596 8.70 -0.68 1.20
N ASN A 597 8.26 -0.68 2.46
CA ASN A 597 8.20 -1.89 3.27
C ASN A 597 6.83 -2.13 3.91
N ALA A 598 5.80 -1.35 3.57
CA ALA A 598 4.42 -1.51 4.04
C ALA A 598 4.23 -1.45 5.58
N LEU A 599 5.19 -0.85 6.30
CA LEU A 599 5.11 -0.66 7.75
C LEU A 599 4.33 0.63 8.06
N ASP A 600 3.08 0.51 8.48
CA ASP A 600 2.19 1.63 8.82
C ASP A 600 1.98 1.82 10.33
N ARG A 601 2.86 1.22 11.14
CA ARG A 601 2.77 1.22 12.61
C ARG A 601 4.14 1.07 13.26
N THR A 602 4.17 1.23 14.58
CA THR A 602 5.34 0.89 15.40
C THR A 602 5.74 -0.57 15.20
N PHE A 603 6.99 -0.82 14.78
CA PHE A 603 7.61 -2.15 14.73
C PHE A 603 7.92 -2.61 16.15
N LEU A 604 6.87 -3.00 16.87
CA LEU A 604 6.94 -3.55 18.21
C LEU A 604 5.90 -4.66 18.39
N HIS A 605 6.35 -5.78 18.95
CA HIS A 605 5.51 -6.94 19.20
C HIS A 605 5.86 -7.60 20.54
N CYS A 606 4.89 -7.74 21.45
CA CYS A 606 5.07 -8.51 22.69
C CYS A 606 4.98 -10.01 22.37
N VAL A 607 6.15 -10.61 22.16
CA VAL A 607 6.30 -11.98 21.68
C VAL A 607 6.15 -13.01 22.79
N ARG A 608 6.44 -12.65 24.05
CA ARG A 608 6.46 -13.60 25.16
C ARG A 608 6.19 -12.94 26.51
N LEU A 609 5.39 -13.63 27.32
CA LEU A 609 5.18 -13.36 28.74
C LEU A 609 5.75 -14.53 29.55
N GLU A 610 6.50 -14.20 30.59
CA GLU A 610 6.96 -15.16 31.59
C GLU A 610 6.56 -14.69 32.97
N PHE A 611 5.99 -15.57 33.78
CA PHE A 611 5.56 -15.24 35.14
C PHE A 611 5.34 -16.51 35.97
N ASP A 612 5.33 -16.34 37.29
CA ASP A 612 5.06 -17.43 38.22
C ASP A 612 3.56 -17.42 38.57
N HIS A 613 2.87 -18.53 38.31
CA HIS A 613 1.44 -18.63 38.57
C HIS A 613 1.17 -18.69 40.08
N PRO A 614 0.38 -17.77 40.65
CA PRO A 614 0.33 -17.54 42.10
C PRO A 614 -0.39 -18.65 42.89
N THR A 615 -1.19 -19.51 42.24
CA THR A 615 -1.83 -20.69 42.87
C THR A 615 -1.32 -22.05 42.37
N LYS A 616 -0.67 -22.11 41.21
CA LYS A 616 -0.24 -23.37 40.58
C LYS A 616 1.22 -23.70 40.88
N ASN A 617 1.96 -22.78 41.51
CA ASN A 617 3.41 -22.90 41.77
C ASN A 617 4.20 -23.31 40.52
N GLN A 618 3.78 -22.83 39.36
CA GLN A 618 4.36 -23.16 38.07
C GLN A 618 4.85 -21.89 37.38
N ARG A 619 6.06 -21.95 36.82
CA ARG A 619 6.57 -20.97 35.87
C ARG A 619 5.83 -21.12 34.54
N LEU A 620 5.08 -20.10 34.13
CA LEU A 620 4.40 -20.08 32.84
C LEU A 620 5.18 -19.25 31.82
N ILE A 621 5.24 -19.79 30.60
CA ILE A 621 5.80 -19.16 29.42
C ILE A 621 4.72 -19.20 28.34
N VAL A 622 4.22 -18.02 27.97
CA VAL A 622 3.22 -17.86 26.92
C VAL A 622 3.86 -17.09 25.77
N GLU A 623 3.74 -17.61 24.55
CA GLU A 623 4.33 -17.01 23.35
C GLU A 623 3.26 -16.68 22.29
N ALA A 624 3.54 -15.62 21.52
CA ALA A 624 2.80 -15.23 20.33
C ALA A 624 3.76 -15.18 19.15
N ALA A 625 3.31 -15.66 18.00
CA ALA A 625 4.09 -15.53 16.77
C ALA A 625 4.09 -14.07 16.29
N MET A 626 5.23 -13.63 15.75
CA MET A 626 5.32 -12.33 15.09
C MET A 626 4.26 -12.21 13.97
N PRO A 627 3.47 -11.11 13.94
CA PRO A 627 2.39 -10.94 12.98
C PRO A 627 2.92 -10.76 11.55
N GLY A 628 2.06 -11.09 10.60
CA GLY A 628 2.39 -11.16 9.18
C GLY A 628 2.93 -9.87 8.57
N ASP A 629 2.50 -8.72 9.08
CA ASP A 629 2.96 -7.41 8.62
C ASP A 629 4.44 -7.16 8.96
N LEU A 630 4.85 -7.43 10.21
CA LEU A 630 6.25 -7.30 10.63
C LEU A 630 7.13 -8.36 9.98
N ARG A 631 6.63 -9.60 9.82
CA ARG A 631 7.33 -10.65 9.04
C ARG A 631 7.58 -10.19 7.60
N GLY A 632 6.59 -9.59 6.96
CA GLY A 632 6.72 -9.04 5.60
C GLY A 632 7.75 -7.91 5.51
N VAL A 633 7.84 -7.05 6.53
CA VAL A 633 8.89 -6.02 6.60
C VAL A 633 10.28 -6.65 6.67
N LEU A 634 10.48 -7.67 7.51
CA LEU A 634 11.76 -8.38 7.61
C LEU A 634 12.11 -9.07 6.29
N GLU A 635 11.15 -9.73 5.66
CA GLU A 635 11.38 -10.40 4.36
C GLU A 635 11.84 -9.39 3.30
N ARG A 636 11.19 -8.22 3.20
CA ARG A 636 11.57 -7.15 2.27
C ARG A 636 12.92 -6.49 2.59
N THR A 637 13.33 -6.42 3.85
CA THR A 637 14.55 -5.69 4.28
C THR A 637 15.77 -6.58 4.49
N SER A 638 15.61 -7.89 4.61
CA SER A 638 16.70 -8.80 4.97
C SER A 638 16.73 -10.10 4.15
N GLY A 639 15.76 -10.26 3.24
CA GLY A 639 15.57 -11.47 2.45
C GLY A 639 15.11 -12.67 3.28
N PRO A 640 14.83 -13.81 2.63
CA PRO A 640 14.30 -15.01 3.29
C PRO A 640 15.34 -15.70 4.20
N GLY A 641 16.63 -15.40 4.07
CA GLY A 641 17.69 -16.00 4.89
C GLY A 641 17.61 -15.57 6.36
N THR A 642 17.47 -14.27 6.60
CA THR A 642 17.40 -13.71 7.97
C THR A 642 16.14 -14.14 8.68
N LEU A 643 14.99 -14.15 7.98
CA LEU A 643 13.73 -14.61 8.57
C LEU A 643 13.83 -16.08 9.00
N ARG A 644 14.37 -16.95 8.14
CA ARG A 644 14.63 -18.37 8.46
C ARG A 644 15.58 -18.54 9.64
N PHE A 645 16.62 -17.71 9.72
CA PHE A 645 17.54 -17.72 10.87
C PHE A 645 16.82 -17.36 12.17
N LEU A 646 16.00 -16.31 12.16
CA LEU A 646 15.26 -15.86 13.34
C LEU A 646 14.19 -16.89 13.76
N ASP A 647 13.50 -17.51 12.80
CA ASP A 647 12.57 -18.62 13.03
C ASP A 647 13.28 -19.83 13.64
N HIS A 648 14.41 -20.26 13.06
CA HIS A 648 15.20 -21.38 13.58
C HIS A 648 15.73 -21.14 15.01
N LYS A 649 15.96 -19.88 15.39
CA LYS A 649 16.37 -19.49 16.75
C LYS A 649 15.20 -19.28 17.70
N ASN A 650 13.96 -19.56 17.28
CA ASN A 650 12.73 -19.29 18.02
C ASN A 650 12.63 -17.82 18.49
N ALA A 651 13.30 -16.90 17.79
CA ALA A 651 13.43 -15.51 18.21
C ALA A 651 12.17 -14.67 17.88
N LEU A 652 11.27 -15.22 17.05
CA LEU A 652 10.02 -14.60 16.61
C LEU A 652 8.78 -15.20 17.27
N GLY A 653 8.96 -16.05 18.28
CA GLY A 653 7.90 -16.72 19.05
C GLY A 653 7.24 -17.87 18.31
N HIS A 654 6.66 -18.80 19.07
CA HIS A 654 5.71 -19.80 18.58
C HIS A 654 4.31 -19.48 19.12
N SER A 655 3.27 -19.96 18.44
CA SER A 655 1.92 -19.87 19.01
C SER A 655 1.73 -20.99 20.03
N GLY A 656 1.54 -20.64 21.30
CA GLY A 656 1.12 -21.60 22.33
C GLY A 656 1.88 -21.50 23.65
N GLN A 657 1.61 -22.48 24.51
CA GLN A 657 2.29 -22.67 25.79
C GLN A 657 3.52 -23.54 25.58
N SER A 658 4.67 -23.15 26.12
CA SER A 658 5.79 -24.07 26.33
C SER A 658 5.82 -24.45 27.80
N SER A 659 5.26 -25.61 28.14
CA SER A 659 5.16 -26.12 29.51
C SER A 659 6.45 -26.76 30.02
N LEU A 660 7.52 -26.81 29.22
CA LEU A 660 8.76 -27.47 29.62
C LEU A 660 9.72 -26.45 30.25
N PRO A 661 9.97 -26.50 31.58
CA PRO A 661 11.21 -25.93 32.11
C PRO A 661 12.39 -26.66 31.41
N PRO A 662 13.52 -25.98 31.14
CA PRO A 662 14.71 -26.68 30.69
C PRO A 662 15.07 -27.78 31.72
N PRO A 663 15.54 -28.96 31.28
CA PRO A 663 15.87 -30.05 32.19
C PRO A 663 16.94 -29.60 33.21
N PRO A 664 16.86 -30.09 34.46
CA PRO A 664 17.66 -29.59 35.58
C PRO A 664 19.19 -29.79 35.44
N ASP A 665 19.65 -30.56 34.45
CA ASP A 665 21.08 -30.80 34.19
C ASP A 665 21.70 -29.94 33.07
N SER A 666 21.03 -28.89 32.62
CA SER A 666 21.58 -27.99 31.60
C SER A 666 22.56 -26.94 32.19
N ALA A 667 23.54 -27.39 32.99
CA ALA A 667 24.69 -26.57 33.41
C ALA A 667 25.61 -26.16 32.23
N HIS A 668 25.28 -26.62 31.02
CA HIS A 668 25.95 -26.29 29.76
C HIS A 668 25.02 -25.73 28.67
N ASP A 669 23.81 -25.28 29.01
CA ASP A 669 22.99 -24.61 27.99
C ASP A 669 23.64 -23.26 27.64
N ARG A 670 24.26 -23.23 26.47
CA ARG A 670 24.71 -21.98 25.85
C ARG A 670 23.47 -21.21 25.41
N GLY A 671 22.83 -20.56 26.38
CA GLY A 671 21.82 -19.52 26.23
C GLY A 671 20.82 -19.76 25.12
N SER A 672 19.60 -20.15 25.49
CA SER A 672 18.42 -19.87 24.69
C SER A 672 18.55 -18.45 24.09
N ALA A 673 18.28 -18.26 22.80
CA ALA A 673 18.23 -16.92 22.20
C ALA A 673 17.18 -16.02 22.92
N LEU A 674 16.31 -16.66 23.70
CA LEU A 674 15.37 -16.06 24.64
C LEU A 674 15.92 -15.85 26.06
N ASP A 675 17.24 -15.85 26.29
CA ASP A 675 17.85 -15.31 27.52
C ASP A 675 18.66 -14.03 27.28
N VAL A 676 18.36 -13.02 28.12
CA VAL A 676 19.11 -11.75 28.19
C VAL A 676 19.93 -11.81 29.47
N ASP A 677 21.15 -12.33 29.37
CA ASP A 677 22.06 -12.50 30.51
C ASP A 677 22.29 -11.19 31.28
N GLY A 678 22.47 -11.33 32.60
CA GLY A 678 22.60 -10.23 33.57
C GLY A 678 23.83 -9.34 33.42
N SER A 679 24.81 -9.68 32.59
CA SER A 679 26.04 -8.93 32.35
C SER A 679 25.99 -8.11 31.04
N SER A 680 25.04 -7.17 30.97
CA SER A 680 24.95 -6.23 29.85
C SER A 680 25.52 -4.87 30.23
N PRO A 681 26.42 -4.27 29.43
CA PRO A 681 26.96 -2.94 29.70
C PRO A 681 25.81 -1.91 29.73
N SER A 682 25.81 -1.06 30.76
CA SER A 682 24.87 0.05 30.89
C SER A 682 25.24 1.17 29.92
N VAL A 683 24.28 1.64 29.14
CA VAL A 683 24.42 2.80 28.26
C VAL A 683 23.62 3.93 28.87
N HIS A 684 24.30 5.02 29.23
CA HIS A 684 23.68 6.25 29.71
C HIS A 684 23.50 7.21 28.51
N ALA A 685 22.30 7.70 28.30
CA ALA A 685 22.07 8.79 27.35
C ALA A 685 22.54 10.11 27.97
N GLU A 686 23.33 10.91 27.26
CA GLU A 686 23.67 12.26 27.69
C GLU A 686 22.38 13.10 27.84
N LEU A 687 22.30 13.88 28.92
CA LEU A 687 21.16 14.72 29.25
C LEU A 687 21.06 15.87 28.24
N THR A 688 20.33 15.67 27.13
CA THR A 688 19.76 16.80 26.39
C THR A 688 18.47 17.20 27.09
N SER A 689 18.40 18.45 27.53
CA SER A 689 17.26 19.05 28.24
C SER A 689 15.95 18.83 27.47
N ASP A 690 14.99 18.17 28.13
CA ASP A 690 13.59 18.10 27.69
C ASP A 690 12.94 19.48 27.91
N ASP A 691 13.16 20.42 26.99
CA ASP A 691 12.25 21.53 26.72
C ASP A 691 11.75 21.33 25.29
N ASP A 692 10.56 20.75 25.15
CA ASP A 692 9.55 21.21 24.19
C ASP A 692 8.25 20.45 24.40
N ASP A 693 7.34 21.16 25.05
CA ASP A 693 5.91 20.93 25.04
C ASP A 693 5.39 21.14 23.60
N VAL A 694 5.43 20.09 22.77
CA VAL A 694 4.77 20.10 21.46
C VAL A 694 3.27 19.91 21.70
N GLY A 695 2.65 20.99 22.17
CA GLY A 695 1.29 21.04 22.68
C GLY A 695 0.61 22.38 22.45
N SER A 696 0.80 23.03 21.29
CA SER A 696 -0.14 24.03 20.77
C SER A 696 0.21 24.44 19.34
N ARG A 697 -0.66 24.11 18.39
CA ARG A 697 -0.69 24.78 17.09
C ARG A 697 -1.26 26.19 17.30
N PRO A 698 -0.62 27.26 16.83
CA PRO A 698 -1.35 28.47 16.51
C PRO A 698 -1.96 28.32 15.11
N SER A 699 -3.27 28.47 15.06
CA SER A 699 -3.99 28.97 13.89
C SER A 699 -3.34 30.27 13.38
N ASN A 700 -2.94 30.33 12.10
CA ASN A 700 -3.37 31.34 11.13
C ASN A 700 -2.51 31.37 9.84
N VAL A 701 -3.25 31.62 8.74
CA VAL A 701 -2.92 31.95 7.34
C VAL A 701 -2.52 30.80 6.43
#